data_AF-A0A395LVW6-F1
#
_entry.id   AF-A0A395LVW6-F1
#
_cell.length_a   1.000
_cell.length_b   1.000
_cell.length_c   1.000
_cell.angle_alpha   90.00
_cell.angle_beta   90.00
_cell.angle_gamma   90.00
#
_symmetry.space_group_name_H-M   'P 1'
#
loop_
_entity.id
_entity.type
_entity.pdbx_description
1 polymer ?
#
loop_
_entity_poly.entity_id
_entity_poly.type
_entity_poly.pdbx_seq_one_letter_code
_entity_poly.pdbx_strand_id
1 'polypeptide(L)'
;MQEKLIHKFVLVTVLWMLVGAADSKAQRINLDSLKQMLQTATDSLRYELYIKLAEETPNDSALYFADQAQQLAIKLGSKSGVARSLRAFGDYHYAQARYENALEYYDKARLIYESDNNTSGQAEIAKRMAFIQRTQGRYAEALDYAFQALKGYQQLEDQRSVGDMLRFIGFVYNDQENERSAMEYFRKALKVAEELDDELSMAIALRSLSELLDKQGNSAQALEYATKALAIMQEKGDAWDVATSNRYLGRVYHNRRDYETALSYYKKALSTFEKLGDKQAEVNTRRFMAESYYEQKRYELAAAQAEKAYEIADEIGMQKGVKEAARTLADIYDAQGNSRRALMFYRKYVEMKDLLLSSEVQSSIANLQTKLAVEEKAQRIKALELERSQQALVRNSLIGGAILLGVIVILVASSYRAKQRQNIQLQQALKQLRDTQAQLIYAEKMASIGQLVAGMAHELQNLLNVINRFAELSKELCEKLAGQIETLEAAEQKKQALQTAVQSLEQNSEKILHHSERASSIVRSVLEYSSVRIDEKVETDLNALITDALKVAYNLWQEKHKEFEAKLSLDLSPSISKLKLAPQEMSRVFFNLFSNSFDAMREKQKRLMGTTYTPEIRVQTVRQNGMVEIRIRDNGIGIAPEIKEKVFLPFFTTKPAGTDHHGLGLFISYEIIKGHRGEMILESKAGEWTEVQVRLPLE
;
A
#
# COMPACT_ATOMS: atom_id res chain seq x y z
N MET A 1 28.27 -18.67 28.37
CA MET A 1 27.64 -19.74 27.55
C MET A 1 27.81 -21.13 28.16
N GLN A 2 28.90 -21.40 28.91
CA GLN A 2 29.11 -22.66 29.64
C GLN A 2 28.16 -22.88 30.84
N GLU A 3 27.78 -21.86 31.61
CA GLU A 3 26.85 -22.03 32.75
C GLU A 3 25.42 -22.46 32.34
N LYS A 4 24.92 -21.98 31.20
CA LYS A 4 23.62 -22.41 30.65
C LYS A 4 23.63 -23.86 30.17
N LEU A 5 24.80 -24.35 29.74
CA LEU A 5 24.98 -25.75 29.33
C LEU A 5 25.04 -26.67 30.55
N ILE A 6 25.75 -26.26 31.61
CA ILE A 6 25.82 -26.99 32.88
C ILE A 6 24.45 -27.03 33.56
N HIS A 7 23.68 -25.93 33.54
CA HIS A 7 22.31 -25.93 34.10
C HIS A 7 21.36 -26.84 33.33
N LYS A 8 21.42 -26.87 31.99
CA LYS A 8 20.65 -27.85 31.20
C LYS A 8 21.10 -29.28 31.47
N PHE A 9 22.40 -29.51 31.64
CA PHE A 9 22.95 -30.84 31.88
C PHE A 9 22.58 -31.37 33.28
N VAL A 10 22.62 -30.52 34.31
CA VAL A 10 22.17 -30.85 35.68
C VAL A 10 20.66 -31.04 35.75
N LEU A 11 19.88 -30.19 35.08
CA LEU A 11 18.42 -30.35 35.00
C LEU A 11 18.05 -31.66 34.28
N VAL A 12 18.72 -31.97 33.17
CA VAL A 12 18.52 -33.22 32.41
C VAL A 12 18.98 -34.43 33.21
N THR A 13 20.09 -34.37 33.95
CA THR A 13 20.57 -35.50 34.78
C THR A 13 19.72 -35.71 36.04
N VAL A 14 19.15 -34.66 36.65
CA VAL A 14 18.20 -34.80 37.76
C VAL A 14 16.83 -35.27 37.25
N LEU A 15 16.37 -34.80 36.08
CA LEU A 15 15.21 -35.40 35.41
C LEU A 15 15.47 -36.85 35.02
N TRP A 16 16.69 -37.20 34.58
CA TRP A 16 17.06 -38.59 34.27
C TRP A 16 17.19 -39.47 35.53
N MET A 17 17.57 -38.91 36.68
CA MET A 17 17.53 -39.66 37.95
C MET A 17 16.09 -39.84 38.44
N LEU A 18 15.20 -38.87 38.20
CA LEU A 18 13.77 -38.98 38.54
C LEU A 18 12.99 -39.89 37.57
N VAL A 19 13.38 -39.92 36.29
CA VAL A 19 12.78 -40.81 35.27
C VAL A 19 13.41 -42.20 35.32
N GLY A 20 14.72 -42.31 35.57
CA GLY A 20 15.44 -43.58 35.72
C GLY A 20 15.16 -44.30 37.05
N ALA A 21 14.58 -43.62 38.04
CA ALA A 21 14.05 -44.24 39.25
C ALA A 21 12.63 -44.81 39.08
N ALA A 22 12.01 -44.67 37.89
CA ALA A 22 10.74 -45.32 37.59
C ALA A 22 10.91 -46.82 37.25
N ASP A 23 12.12 -47.26 36.91
CA ASP A 23 12.49 -48.66 36.70
C ASP A 23 13.33 -49.19 37.87
N SER A 24 12.68 -49.39 39.01
CA SER A 24 12.94 -50.51 39.92
C SER A 24 12.07 -50.34 41.17
N LYS A 25 11.14 -51.28 41.36
CA LYS A 25 10.39 -51.53 42.62
C LYS A 25 9.97 -50.29 43.40
N ALA A 26 8.76 -49.78 43.13
CA ALA A 26 7.91 -49.04 44.08
C ALA A 26 8.65 -48.41 45.28
N GLN A 27 9.60 -47.52 45.01
CA GLN A 27 10.28 -46.78 46.06
C GLN A 27 9.32 -45.65 46.38
N ARG A 28 8.47 -45.85 47.41
CA ARG A 28 7.64 -44.78 47.97
C ARG A 28 8.51 -43.53 48.05
N ILE A 29 8.17 -42.51 47.27
CA ILE A 29 8.86 -41.23 47.30
C ILE A 29 8.77 -40.76 48.75
N ASN A 30 9.90 -40.75 49.46
CA ASN A 30 9.90 -40.42 50.87
C ASN A 30 9.61 -38.92 51.01
N LEU A 31 8.44 -38.60 51.55
CA LEU A 31 7.96 -37.23 51.74
C LEU A 31 8.97 -36.36 52.51
N ASP A 32 9.75 -36.98 53.40
CA ASP A 32 10.81 -36.32 54.16
C ASP A 32 12.03 -36.00 53.30
N SER A 33 12.35 -36.83 52.31
CA SER A 33 13.43 -36.58 51.35
C SER A 33 13.11 -35.41 50.42
N LEU A 34 11.86 -35.32 49.93
CA LEU A 34 11.40 -34.17 49.13
C LEU A 34 11.46 -32.86 49.93
N LYS A 35 11.04 -32.88 51.20
CA LYS A 35 11.12 -31.71 52.09
C LYS A 35 12.57 -31.28 52.37
N GLN A 36 13.49 -32.23 52.50
CA GLN A 36 14.91 -31.94 52.72
C GLN A 36 15.57 -31.31 51.49
N MET A 37 15.25 -31.80 50.28
CA MET A 37 15.72 -31.21 49.02
C MET A 37 15.20 -29.78 48.81
N LEU A 38 14.03 -29.46 49.36
CA LEU A 38 13.39 -28.16 49.23
C LEU A 38 14.21 -27.03 49.90
N GLN A 39 14.97 -27.36 50.94
CA GLN A 39 15.81 -26.41 51.68
C GLN A 39 16.98 -25.87 50.85
N THR A 40 17.54 -26.69 49.96
CA THR A 40 18.73 -26.34 49.16
C THR A 40 18.43 -26.09 47.68
N ALA A 41 17.17 -26.27 47.24
CA ALA A 41 16.76 -26.16 45.85
C ALA A 41 16.68 -24.70 45.34
N THR A 42 16.94 -24.54 44.03
CA THR A 42 16.68 -23.28 43.29
C THR A 42 15.18 -23.03 43.13
N ASP A 43 14.77 -21.80 42.84
CA ASP A 43 13.35 -21.44 42.73
C ASP A 43 12.58 -22.29 41.68
N SER A 44 13.18 -22.62 40.53
CA SER A 44 12.54 -23.51 39.55
C SER A 44 12.40 -24.96 40.05
N LEU A 45 13.40 -25.48 40.77
CA LEU A 45 13.35 -26.83 41.33
C LEU A 45 12.40 -26.91 42.54
N ARG A 46 12.35 -25.87 43.37
CA ARG A 46 11.38 -25.75 44.47
C ARG A 46 9.95 -25.76 43.95
N TYR A 47 9.67 -25.11 42.82
CA TYR A 47 8.35 -25.15 42.21
C TYR A 47 7.93 -26.59 41.85
N GLU A 48 8.79 -27.34 41.15
CA GLU A 48 8.48 -28.73 40.78
C GLU A 48 8.33 -29.62 42.02
N LEU A 49 9.17 -29.42 43.05
CA LEU A 49 9.06 -30.13 44.32
C LEU A 49 7.74 -29.79 45.06
N TYR A 50 7.30 -28.53 45.04
CA TYR A 50 6.02 -28.14 45.65
C TYR A 50 4.82 -28.74 44.92
N ILE A 51 4.81 -28.75 43.58
CA ILE A 51 3.77 -29.43 42.81
C ILE A 51 3.75 -30.92 43.15
N LYS A 52 4.91 -31.57 43.16
CA LYS A 52 5.01 -32.99 43.51
C LYS A 52 4.52 -33.27 44.94
N LEU A 53 4.89 -32.43 45.90
CA LEU A 53 4.41 -32.53 47.27
C LEU A 53 2.89 -32.32 47.37
N ALA A 54 2.32 -31.40 46.59
CA ALA A 54 0.87 -31.20 46.53
C ALA A 54 0.14 -32.42 45.95
N GLU A 55 0.70 -33.08 44.93
CA GLU A 55 0.13 -34.29 44.32
C GLU A 55 0.21 -35.51 45.24
N GLU A 56 1.27 -35.63 46.04
CA GLU A 56 1.54 -36.81 46.88
C GLU A 56 1.00 -36.67 48.32
N THR A 57 0.46 -35.50 48.70
CA THR A 57 -0.14 -35.29 50.02
C THR A 57 -1.67 -35.31 49.97
N PRO A 58 -2.35 -36.21 50.70
CA PRO A 58 -3.82 -36.29 50.68
C PRO A 58 -4.52 -35.34 51.67
N ASN A 59 -3.76 -34.53 52.41
CA ASN A 59 -4.26 -33.72 53.53
C ASN A 59 -4.25 -32.22 53.19
N ASP A 60 -4.74 -31.37 54.09
CA ASP A 60 -4.79 -29.91 53.91
C ASP A 60 -3.42 -29.27 53.60
N SER A 61 -2.31 -29.94 53.94
CA SER A 61 -0.96 -29.55 53.53
C SER A 61 -0.78 -29.49 52.01
N ALA A 62 -1.58 -30.21 51.22
CA ALA A 62 -1.57 -30.14 49.76
C ALA A 62 -1.93 -28.74 49.26
N LEU A 63 -2.89 -28.09 49.92
CA LEU A 63 -3.28 -26.71 49.62
C LEU A 63 -2.12 -25.74 49.91
N TYR A 64 -1.40 -25.96 51.01
CA TYR A 64 -0.22 -25.17 51.33
C TYR A 64 0.86 -25.32 50.24
N PHE A 65 1.17 -26.54 49.81
CA PHE A 65 2.16 -26.75 48.76
C PHE A 65 1.71 -26.22 47.39
N ALA A 66 0.43 -26.36 47.05
CA ALA A 66 -0.14 -25.78 45.84
C ALA A 66 -0.09 -24.24 45.85
N ASP A 67 -0.34 -23.61 47.01
CA ASP A 67 -0.20 -22.15 47.19
C ASP A 67 1.26 -21.71 47.04
N GLN A 68 2.20 -22.40 47.68
CA GLN A 68 3.62 -22.10 47.55
C GLN A 68 4.11 -22.28 46.11
N ALA A 69 3.65 -23.33 45.40
CA ALA A 69 3.92 -23.50 43.97
C ALA A 69 3.36 -22.34 43.14
N GLN A 70 2.13 -21.90 43.44
CA GLN A 70 1.49 -20.80 42.73
C GLN A 70 2.25 -19.47 42.92
N GLN A 71 2.59 -19.11 44.17
CA GLN A 71 3.35 -17.89 44.46
C GLN A 71 4.70 -17.89 43.73
N LEU A 72 5.37 -19.04 43.70
CA LEU A 72 6.64 -19.19 43.01
C LEU A 72 6.49 -19.13 41.48
N ALA A 73 5.43 -19.71 40.92
CA ALA A 73 5.11 -19.60 39.50
C ALA A 73 4.82 -18.15 39.09
N ILE A 74 4.11 -17.38 39.93
CA ILE A 74 3.88 -15.94 39.74
C ILE A 74 5.21 -15.19 39.75
N LYS A 75 6.07 -15.45 40.75
CA LYS A 75 7.40 -14.82 40.87
C LYS A 75 8.29 -15.11 39.66
N LEU A 76 8.20 -16.33 39.10
CA LEU A 76 8.93 -16.75 37.91
C LEU A 76 8.28 -16.27 36.60
N GLY A 77 7.09 -15.66 36.65
CA GLY A 77 6.34 -15.21 35.47
C GLY A 77 5.77 -16.35 34.61
N SER A 78 5.61 -17.55 35.17
CA SER A 78 5.16 -18.75 34.43
C SER A 78 3.64 -18.92 34.51
N LYS A 79 2.93 -18.50 33.45
CA LYS A 79 1.47 -18.70 33.32
C LYS A 79 1.08 -20.17 33.40
N SER A 80 1.77 -21.02 32.63
CA SER A 80 1.59 -22.47 32.68
C SER A 80 1.85 -23.06 34.08
N GLY A 81 2.76 -22.49 34.86
CA GLY A 81 3.01 -22.90 36.24
C GLY A 81 1.88 -22.52 37.20
N VAL A 82 1.29 -21.33 37.02
CA VAL A 82 0.09 -20.91 37.77
C VAL A 82 -1.08 -21.83 37.48
N ALA A 83 -1.30 -22.18 36.20
CA ALA A 83 -2.34 -23.13 35.80
C ALA A 83 -2.15 -24.52 36.41
N ARG A 84 -0.90 -25.02 36.44
CA ARG A 84 -0.59 -26.33 37.04
C ARG A 84 -0.80 -26.35 38.56
N SER A 85 -0.55 -25.21 39.22
CA SER A 85 -0.84 -25.05 40.65
C SER A 85 -2.34 -25.03 40.92
N LEU A 86 -3.13 -24.32 40.09
CA LEU A 86 -4.60 -24.35 40.13
C LEU A 86 -5.16 -25.75 39.89
N ARG A 87 -4.56 -26.52 38.98
CA ARG A 87 -4.88 -27.94 38.81
C ARG A 87 -4.65 -28.72 40.12
N ALA A 88 -3.54 -28.50 40.82
CA ALA A 88 -3.27 -29.18 42.09
C ALA A 88 -4.33 -28.84 43.18
N PHE A 89 -4.82 -27.60 43.23
CA PHE A 89 -5.98 -27.24 44.07
C PHE A 89 -7.23 -28.04 43.68
N GLY A 90 -7.51 -28.15 42.38
CA GLY A 90 -8.60 -28.96 41.87
C GLY A 90 -8.46 -30.45 42.22
N ASP A 91 -7.25 -31.00 42.11
CA ASP A 91 -6.93 -32.39 42.43
C ASP A 91 -7.18 -32.70 43.92
N TYR A 92 -6.80 -31.78 44.82
CA TYR A 92 -7.12 -31.89 46.23
C TYR A 92 -8.63 -31.89 46.46
N HIS A 93 -9.38 -30.95 45.87
CA HIS A 93 -10.83 -30.91 46.03
C HIS A 93 -11.53 -32.15 45.46
N TYR A 94 -11.01 -32.69 44.35
CA TYR A 94 -11.47 -33.95 43.77
C TYR A 94 -11.26 -35.12 44.74
N ALA A 95 -10.08 -35.23 45.36
CA ALA A 95 -9.78 -36.26 46.35
C ALA A 95 -10.68 -36.18 47.59
N GLN A 96 -11.14 -34.97 47.94
CA GLN A 96 -12.12 -34.73 49.02
C GLN A 96 -13.58 -34.89 48.57
N ALA A 97 -13.83 -35.40 47.36
CA ALA A 97 -15.15 -35.51 46.73
C ALA A 97 -15.93 -34.18 46.61
N ARG A 98 -15.23 -33.03 46.70
CA ARG A 98 -15.80 -31.68 46.50
C ARG A 98 -15.75 -31.31 45.02
N TYR A 99 -16.55 -32.02 44.22
CA TYR A 99 -16.49 -31.96 42.75
C TYR A 99 -16.76 -30.56 42.18
N GLU A 100 -17.67 -29.79 42.76
CA GLU A 100 -17.97 -28.43 42.30
C GLU A 100 -16.75 -27.50 42.44
N ASN A 101 -16.10 -27.52 43.60
CA ASN A 101 -14.87 -26.77 43.82
C ASN A 101 -13.75 -27.24 42.88
N ALA A 102 -13.62 -28.56 42.69
CA ALA A 102 -12.62 -29.11 41.78
C ALA A 102 -12.80 -28.60 40.35
N LEU A 103 -14.05 -28.61 39.85
CA LEU A 103 -14.40 -28.05 38.54
C LEU A 103 -14.09 -26.56 38.44
N GLU A 104 -14.36 -25.77 39.49
CA GLU A 104 -14.03 -24.34 39.51
C GLU A 104 -12.52 -24.08 39.34
N TYR A 105 -11.68 -24.83 40.06
CA TYR A 105 -10.22 -24.71 39.93
C TYR A 105 -9.71 -25.22 38.58
N TYR A 106 -10.29 -26.31 38.06
CA TYR A 106 -9.97 -26.80 36.73
C TYR A 106 -10.37 -25.82 35.64
N ASP A 107 -11.52 -25.15 35.73
CA ASP A 107 -11.90 -24.11 34.77
C ASP A 107 -10.96 -22.90 34.81
N LYS A 108 -10.54 -22.47 36.00
CA LYS A 108 -9.50 -21.43 36.14
C LYS A 108 -8.19 -21.85 35.47
N ALA A 109 -7.75 -23.10 35.66
CA ALA A 109 -6.56 -23.63 35.00
C ALA A 109 -6.73 -23.73 33.48
N ARG A 110 -7.90 -24.17 33.01
CA ARG A 110 -8.25 -24.28 31.58
C ARG A 110 -8.13 -22.94 30.86
N LEU A 111 -8.74 -21.89 31.42
CA LEU A 111 -8.69 -20.54 30.82
C LEU A 111 -7.25 -20.03 30.66
N ILE A 112 -6.37 -20.33 31.62
CA ILE A 112 -4.95 -19.96 31.52
C ILE A 112 -4.26 -20.79 30.43
N TYR A 113 -4.44 -22.12 30.40
CA TYR A 113 -3.83 -22.96 29.36
C TYR A 113 -4.36 -22.66 27.95
N GLU A 114 -5.61 -22.22 27.80
CA GLU A 114 -6.18 -21.69 26.55
C GLU A 114 -5.47 -20.40 26.14
N SER A 115 -5.32 -19.44 27.06
CA SER A 115 -4.62 -18.18 26.79
C SER A 115 -3.13 -18.35 26.45
N ASP A 116 -2.51 -19.43 26.94
CA ASP A 116 -1.10 -19.77 26.74
C ASP A 116 -0.89 -20.73 25.55
N ASN A 117 -1.97 -21.14 24.87
CA ASN A 117 -1.97 -22.17 23.82
C ASN A 117 -1.26 -23.48 24.22
N ASN A 118 -1.36 -23.87 25.49
CA ASN A 118 -0.71 -25.06 26.02
C ASN A 118 -1.63 -26.29 25.84
N THR A 119 -1.49 -26.98 24.70
CA THR A 119 -2.29 -28.17 24.35
C THR A 119 -2.19 -29.29 25.39
N SER A 120 -1.00 -29.50 25.99
CA SER A 120 -0.80 -30.53 27.03
C SER A 120 -1.60 -30.21 28.30
N GLY A 121 -1.55 -28.96 28.76
CA GLY A 121 -2.34 -28.50 29.90
C GLY A 121 -3.84 -28.57 29.64
N GLN A 122 -4.29 -28.18 28.44
CA GLN A 122 -5.70 -28.28 28.03
C GLN A 122 -6.20 -29.73 28.04
N ALA A 123 -5.44 -30.65 27.45
CA ALA A 123 -5.80 -32.07 27.41
C ALA A 123 -5.87 -32.68 28.83
N GLU A 124 -4.93 -32.33 29.70
CA GLU A 124 -4.88 -32.83 31.07
C GLU A 124 -6.07 -32.33 31.91
N ILE A 125 -6.45 -31.05 31.77
CA ILE A 125 -7.62 -30.51 32.46
C ILE A 125 -8.91 -31.12 31.91
N ALA A 126 -9.05 -31.24 30.60
CA ALA A 126 -10.21 -31.88 29.99
C ALA A 126 -10.36 -33.33 30.48
N LYS A 127 -9.27 -34.10 30.56
CA LYS A 127 -9.27 -35.44 31.16
C LYS A 127 -9.83 -35.41 32.59
N ARG A 128 -9.32 -34.55 33.46
CA ARG A 128 -9.78 -34.45 34.86
C ARG A 128 -11.26 -34.08 34.98
N MET A 129 -11.72 -33.12 34.18
CA MET A 129 -13.14 -32.75 34.12
C MET A 129 -13.99 -33.92 33.63
N ALA A 130 -13.55 -34.68 32.63
CA ALA A 130 -14.24 -35.87 32.16
C ALA A 130 -14.45 -36.91 33.27
N PHE A 131 -13.41 -37.16 34.08
CA PHE A 131 -13.50 -38.08 35.23
C PHE A 131 -14.53 -37.63 36.27
N ILE A 132 -14.57 -36.34 36.60
CA ILE A 132 -15.59 -35.79 37.51
C ILE A 132 -16.98 -35.99 36.94
N GLN A 133 -17.18 -35.61 35.66
CA GLN A 133 -18.49 -35.68 35.03
C GLN A 133 -19.01 -37.12 34.93
N ARG A 134 -18.12 -38.08 34.62
CA ARG A 134 -18.45 -39.51 34.67
C ARG A 134 -18.87 -39.95 36.08
N THR A 135 -18.12 -39.51 37.10
CA THR A 135 -18.41 -39.84 38.51
C THR A 135 -19.77 -39.28 38.96
N GLN A 136 -20.15 -38.12 38.44
CA GLN A 136 -21.44 -37.48 38.70
C GLN A 136 -22.59 -38.02 37.82
N GLY A 137 -22.34 -39.02 36.95
CA GLY A 137 -23.34 -39.58 36.03
C GLY A 137 -23.69 -38.68 34.83
N ARG A 138 -22.97 -37.55 34.67
CA ARG A 138 -23.09 -36.63 33.53
C ARG A 138 -22.29 -37.14 32.34
N TYR A 139 -22.72 -38.26 31.79
CA TYR A 139 -22.00 -38.97 30.73
C TYR A 139 -21.83 -38.16 29.44
N ALA A 140 -22.78 -37.26 29.13
CA ALA A 140 -22.69 -36.35 27.99
C ALA A 140 -21.45 -35.46 28.06
N GLU A 141 -21.33 -34.73 29.17
CA GLU A 141 -20.22 -33.82 29.45
C GLU A 141 -18.93 -34.60 29.61
N ALA A 142 -18.98 -35.79 30.22
CA ALA A 142 -17.83 -36.68 30.33
C ALA A 142 -17.27 -37.08 28.95
N LEU A 143 -18.13 -37.44 27.99
CA LEU A 143 -17.72 -37.77 26.63
C LEU A 143 -17.17 -36.55 25.90
N ASP A 144 -17.80 -35.38 26.02
CA ASP A 144 -17.32 -34.14 25.39
C ASP A 144 -15.90 -33.80 25.84
N TYR A 145 -15.66 -33.74 27.15
CA TYR A 145 -14.33 -33.50 27.69
C TYR A 145 -13.33 -34.63 27.36
N ALA A 146 -13.76 -35.90 27.35
CA ALA A 146 -12.89 -37.01 26.98
C ALA A 146 -12.47 -36.94 25.50
N PHE A 147 -13.36 -36.52 24.58
CA PHE A 147 -13.00 -36.31 23.18
C PHE A 147 -12.10 -35.09 22.98
N GLN A 148 -12.29 -34.02 23.75
CA GLN A 148 -11.37 -32.89 23.76
C GLN A 148 -9.96 -33.32 24.21
N ALA A 149 -9.86 -34.08 25.30
CA ALA A 149 -8.59 -34.62 25.79
C ALA A 149 -7.95 -35.59 24.76
N LEU A 150 -8.74 -36.50 24.18
CA LEU A 150 -8.28 -37.42 23.14
C LEU A 150 -7.67 -36.67 21.95
N LYS A 151 -8.37 -35.63 21.46
CA LYS A 151 -7.87 -34.79 20.36
C LYS A 151 -6.57 -34.09 20.74
N GLY A 152 -6.47 -33.57 21.96
CA GLY A 152 -5.25 -32.94 22.48
C GLY A 152 -4.07 -33.92 22.53
N TYR A 153 -4.27 -35.13 23.05
CA TYR A 153 -3.22 -36.15 23.08
C TYR A 153 -2.81 -36.65 21.69
N GLN A 154 -3.76 -36.73 20.74
CA GLN A 154 -3.44 -37.02 19.34
C GLN A 154 -2.57 -35.93 18.70
N GLN A 155 -2.86 -34.65 18.97
CA GLN A 155 -2.04 -33.53 18.48
C GLN A 155 -0.63 -33.50 19.10
N LEU A 156 -0.49 -34.02 20.31
CA LEU A 156 0.79 -34.16 21.02
C LEU A 156 1.55 -35.43 20.63
N GLU A 157 0.96 -36.28 19.79
CA GLU A 157 1.47 -37.61 19.42
C GLU A 157 1.71 -38.53 20.64
N ASP A 158 1.02 -38.28 21.75
CA ASP A 158 1.10 -39.09 22.97
C ASP A 158 0.17 -40.31 22.86
N GLN A 159 0.66 -41.36 22.20
CA GLN A 159 -0.11 -42.58 21.96
C GLN A 159 -0.54 -43.28 23.26
N ARG A 160 0.25 -43.18 24.33
CA ARG A 160 -0.10 -43.79 25.61
C ARG A 160 -1.36 -43.12 26.19
N SER A 161 -1.37 -41.80 26.25
CA SER A 161 -2.54 -41.04 26.71
C SER A 161 -3.74 -41.19 25.78
N VAL A 162 -3.53 -41.38 24.47
CA VAL A 162 -4.59 -41.75 23.52
C VAL A 162 -5.24 -43.08 23.89
N GLY A 163 -4.43 -44.12 24.16
CA GLY A 163 -4.92 -45.42 24.60
C GLY A 163 -5.74 -45.35 25.89
N ASP A 164 -5.24 -44.60 26.88
CA ASP A 164 -5.95 -44.35 28.14
C ASP A 164 -7.29 -43.65 27.94
N MET A 165 -7.34 -42.65 27.06
CA MET A 165 -8.56 -41.89 26.83
C MET A 165 -9.59 -42.71 26.05
N LEU A 166 -9.17 -43.51 25.08
CA LEU A 166 -10.05 -44.47 24.40
C LEU A 166 -10.66 -45.47 25.38
N ARG A 167 -9.85 -46.00 26.30
CA ARG A 167 -10.32 -46.90 27.36
C ARG A 167 -11.33 -46.22 28.28
N PHE A 168 -11.06 -44.98 28.69
CA PHE A 168 -11.99 -44.20 29.50
C PHE A 168 -13.33 -43.97 28.78
N ILE A 169 -13.30 -43.60 27.49
CA ILE A 169 -14.52 -43.47 26.67
C ILE A 169 -15.29 -44.79 26.63
N GLY A 170 -14.58 -45.91 26.49
CA GLY A 170 -15.16 -47.25 26.60
C GLY A 170 -15.88 -47.49 27.93
N PHE A 171 -15.29 -47.06 29.05
CA PHE A 171 -15.94 -47.12 30.37
C PHE A 171 -17.18 -46.23 30.45
N VAL A 172 -17.15 -45.01 29.91
CA VAL A 172 -18.32 -44.12 29.90
C VAL A 172 -19.48 -44.74 29.11
N TYR A 173 -19.21 -45.32 27.94
CA TYR A 173 -20.26 -46.02 27.17
C TYR A 173 -20.76 -47.28 27.87
N ASN A 174 -19.90 -48.01 28.59
CA ASN A 174 -20.32 -49.16 29.39
C ASN A 174 -21.19 -48.75 30.58
N ASP A 175 -20.92 -47.60 31.20
CA ASP A 175 -21.76 -47.05 32.27
C ASP A 175 -23.15 -46.64 31.77
N GLN A 176 -23.26 -46.28 30.48
CA GLN A 176 -24.52 -46.03 29.75
C GLN A 176 -25.19 -47.31 29.19
N GLU A 177 -24.67 -48.49 29.53
CA GLU A 177 -25.13 -49.79 28.99
C GLU A 177 -25.06 -49.89 27.44
N ASN A 178 -24.31 -49.00 26.78
CA ASN A 178 -24.05 -49.05 25.34
C ASN A 178 -22.86 -49.97 25.04
N GLU A 179 -23.14 -51.28 25.10
CA GLU A 179 -22.13 -52.33 24.94
C GLU A 179 -21.42 -52.28 23.58
N ARG A 180 -22.13 -51.88 22.53
CA ARG A 180 -21.58 -51.82 21.17
C ARG A 180 -20.45 -50.78 21.10
N SER A 181 -20.71 -49.56 21.55
CA SER A 181 -19.70 -48.50 21.57
C SER A 181 -18.59 -48.82 22.57
N ALA A 182 -18.93 -49.34 23.75
CA ALA A 182 -17.93 -49.75 24.74
C ALA A 182 -16.92 -50.77 24.15
N MET A 183 -17.41 -51.82 23.48
CA MET A 183 -16.56 -52.81 22.82
C MET A 183 -15.66 -52.19 21.75
N GLU A 184 -16.20 -51.27 20.94
CA GLU A 184 -15.42 -50.61 19.90
C GLU A 184 -14.24 -49.83 20.49
N TYR A 185 -14.49 -49.03 21.53
CA TYR A 185 -13.45 -48.21 22.17
C TYR A 185 -12.44 -49.04 22.96
N PHE A 186 -12.86 -50.11 23.64
CA PHE A 186 -11.92 -51.03 24.30
C PHE A 186 -11.03 -51.78 23.29
N ARG A 187 -11.55 -52.16 22.11
CA ARG A 187 -10.72 -52.74 21.03
C ARG A 187 -9.71 -51.73 20.49
N LYS A 188 -10.12 -50.47 20.30
CA LYS A 188 -9.19 -49.40 19.90
C LYS A 188 -8.09 -49.21 20.94
N ALA A 189 -8.45 -49.18 22.24
CA ALA A 189 -7.47 -49.08 23.32
C ALA A 189 -6.53 -50.29 23.38
N LEU A 190 -7.04 -51.51 23.19
CA LEU A 190 -6.21 -52.73 23.12
C LEU A 190 -5.20 -52.63 21.97
N LYS A 191 -5.63 -52.20 20.79
CA LYS A 191 -4.76 -52.04 19.63
C LYS A 191 -3.63 -51.05 19.88
N VAL A 192 -3.93 -49.91 20.49
CA VAL A 192 -2.89 -48.92 20.87
C VAL A 192 -1.92 -49.52 21.88
N ALA A 193 -2.41 -50.27 22.86
CA ALA A 193 -1.55 -50.92 23.85
C ALA A 193 -0.65 -52.00 23.21
N GLU A 194 -1.14 -52.76 22.24
CA GLU A 194 -0.36 -53.72 21.44
C GLU A 194 0.72 -53.02 20.60
N GLU A 195 0.41 -51.89 19.97
CA GLU A 195 1.37 -51.10 19.20
C GLU A 195 2.48 -50.50 20.07
N LEU A 196 2.20 -50.27 21.36
CA LEU A 196 3.15 -49.73 22.34
C LEU A 196 3.88 -50.79 23.18
N ASP A 197 3.54 -52.07 23.03
CA ASP A 197 3.98 -53.16 23.91
C ASP A 197 3.71 -52.88 25.41
N ASP A 198 2.61 -52.16 25.70
CA ASP A 198 2.18 -51.84 27.07
C ASP A 198 1.28 -52.95 27.62
N GLU A 199 1.92 -54.00 28.15
CA GLU A 199 1.23 -55.19 28.67
C GLU A 199 0.19 -54.88 29.76
N LEU A 200 0.45 -53.88 30.62
CA LEU A 200 -0.52 -53.48 31.66
C LEU A 200 -1.78 -52.90 31.02
N SER A 201 -1.62 -51.97 30.08
CA SER A 201 -2.75 -51.39 29.35
C SER A 201 -3.51 -52.44 28.53
N MET A 202 -2.78 -53.40 27.92
CA MET A 202 -3.38 -54.55 27.24
C MET A 202 -4.23 -55.39 28.19
N ALA A 203 -3.70 -55.74 29.37
CA ALA A 203 -4.40 -56.53 30.36
C ALA A 203 -5.69 -55.85 30.86
N ILE A 204 -5.68 -54.52 31.04
CA ILE A 204 -6.90 -53.79 31.42
C ILE A 204 -7.94 -53.80 30.31
N ALA A 205 -7.51 -53.62 29.06
CA ALA A 205 -8.42 -53.67 27.91
C ALA A 205 -9.02 -55.07 27.72
N LEU A 206 -8.20 -56.13 27.81
CA LEU A 206 -8.63 -57.53 27.76
C LEU A 206 -9.64 -57.86 28.85
N ARG A 207 -9.40 -57.40 30.09
CA ARG A 207 -10.34 -57.56 31.21
C ARG A 207 -11.68 -56.86 30.97
N SER A 208 -11.66 -55.69 30.34
CA SER A 208 -12.88 -54.93 30.04
C SER A 208 -13.66 -55.58 28.89
N LEU A 209 -12.95 -56.12 27.90
CA LEU A 209 -13.53 -56.89 26.80
C LEU A 209 -14.09 -58.24 27.26
N SER A 210 -13.42 -58.93 28.20
CA SER A 210 -13.93 -60.21 28.72
C SER A 210 -15.27 -60.04 29.42
N GLU A 211 -15.44 -58.96 30.19
CA GLU A 211 -16.72 -58.60 30.80
C GLU A 211 -17.84 -58.44 29.77
N LEU A 212 -17.58 -57.73 28.66
CA LEU A 212 -18.58 -57.50 27.62
C LEU A 212 -18.87 -58.76 26.80
N LEU A 213 -17.84 -59.56 26.48
CA LEU A 213 -18.00 -60.83 25.77
C LEU A 213 -18.81 -61.84 26.58
N ASP A 214 -18.61 -61.87 27.90
CA ASP A 214 -19.36 -62.75 28.79
C ASP A 214 -20.84 -62.38 28.85
N LYS A 215 -21.18 -61.07 28.87
CA LYS A 215 -22.57 -60.59 28.75
C LYS A 215 -23.22 -61.02 27.42
N GLN A 216 -22.45 -61.09 26.33
CA GLN A 216 -22.90 -61.53 25.02
C GLN A 216 -23.00 -63.07 24.88
N GLY A 217 -22.73 -63.82 25.96
CA GLY A 217 -22.77 -65.28 25.97
C GLY A 217 -21.52 -65.95 25.37
N ASN A 218 -20.50 -65.18 25.00
CA ASN A 218 -19.25 -65.71 24.44
C ASN A 218 -18.24 -66.07 25.55
N SER A 219 -18.66 -67.00 26.41
CA SER A 219 -17.97 -67.31 27.66
C SER A 219 -16.57 -67.94 27.47
N ALA A 220 -16.31 -68.63 26.35
CA ALA A 220 -15.00 -69.22 26.08
C ALA A 220 -13.93 -68.13 25.83
N GLN A 221 -14.23 -67.15 24.97
CA GLN A 221 -13.32 -66.02 24.72
C GLN A 221 -13.20 -65.11 25.94
N ALA A 222 -14.30 -64.91 26.68
CA ALA A 222 -14.25 -64.17 27.94
C ALA A 222 -13.28 -64.80 28.94
N LEU A 223 -13.31 -66.13 29.09
CA LEU A 223 -12.40 -66.85 29.98
C LEU A 223 -10.94 -66.72 29.54
N GLU A 224 -10.68 -66.84 28.23
CA GLU A 224 -9.34 -66.66 27.66
C GLU A 224 -8.78 -65.27 27.99
N TYR A 225 -9.54 -64.21 27.69
CA TYR A 225 -9.12 -62.83 27.92
C TYR A 225 -8.97 -62.51 29.41
N ALA A 226 -9.89 -62.98 30.25
CA ALA A 226 -9.80 -62.78 31.70
C ALA A 226 -8.59 -63.51 32.30
N THR A 227 -8.27 -64.71 31.82
CA THR A 227 -7.10 -65.48 32.29
C THR A 227 -5.79 -64.83 31.86
N LYS A 228 -5.70 -64.39 30.60
CA LYS A 228 -4.55 -63.66 30.08
C LYS A 228 -4.31 -62.35 30.84
N ALA A 229 -5.38 -61.58 31.09
CA ALA A 229 -5.30 -60.37 31.89
C ALA A 229 -4.83 -60.65 33.32
N LEU A 230 -5.35 -61.68 33.99
CA LEU A 230 -4.94 -62.03 35.34
C LEU A 230 -3.45 -62.43 35.42
N ALA A 231 -2.95 -63.19 34.45
CA ALA A 231 -1.53 -63.59 34.42
C ALA A 231 -0.60 -62.37 34.37
N ILE A 232 -0.89 -61.42 33.49
CA ILE A 232 -0.13 -60.17 33.37
C ILE A 232 -0.23 -59.35 34.67
N MET A 233 -1.44 -59.23 35.25
CA MET A 233 -1.63 -58.47 36.49
C MET A 233 -0.93 -59.11 37.69
N GLN A 234 -0.80 -60.43 37.74
CA GLN A 234 -0.05 -61.10 38.80
C GLN A 234 1.46 -60.84 38.72
N GLU A 235 1.99 -60.71 37.51
CA GLU A 235 3.40 -60.43 37.28
C GLU A 235 3.74 -58.96 37.48
N LYS A 236 2.89 -58.05 36.98
CA LYS A 236 3.22 -56.63 36.81
C LYS A 236 2.25 -55.66 37.48
N GLY A 237 1.03 -56.10 37.79
CA GLY A 237 -0.02 -55.28 38.37
C GLY A 237 0.14 -55.12 39.88
N ASP A 238 -0.59 -54.16 40.44
CA ASP A 238 -0.66 -54.00 41.89
C ASP A 238 -1.68 -54.95 42.54
N ALA A 239 -1.76 -54.94 43.87
CA ALA A 239 -2.69 -55.79 44.60
C ALA A 239 -4.15 -55.52 44.22
N TRP A 240 -4.49 -54.28 43.87
CA TRP A 240 -5.84 -53.88 43.47
C TRP A 240 -6.19 -54.42 42.08
N ASP A 241 -5.27 -54.36 41.12
CA ASP A 241 -5.40 -54.90 39.77
C ASP A 241 -5.59 -56.41 39.78
N VAL A 242 -4.80 -57.11 40.60
CA VAL A 242 -4.92 -58.56 40.81
C VAL A 242 -6.27 -58.90 41.42
N ALA A 243 -6.69 -58.20 42.47
CA ALA A 243 -8.00 -58.42 43.11
C ALA A 243 -9.16 -58.20 42.12
N THR A 244 -9.08 -57.14 41.33
CA THR A 244 -10.06 -56.82 40.29
C THR A 244 -10.13 -57.93 39.25
N SER A 245 -8.99 -58.40 38.76
CA SER A 245 -8.93 -59.51 37.79
C SER A 245 -9.48 -60.82 38.35
N ASN A 246 -9.21 -61.14 39.62
CA ASN A 246 -9.82 -62.29 40.30
C ASN A 246 -11.36 -62.14 40.38
N ARG A 247 -11.88 -60.96 40.73
CA ARG A 247 -13.34 -60.71 40.76
C ARG A 247 -13.97 -60.93 39.38
N TYR A 248 -13.35 -60.44 38.32
CA TYR A 248 -13.84 -60.66 36.96
C TYR A 248 -13.83 -62.11 36.53
N LEU A 249 -12.75 -62.83 36.84
CA LEU A 249 -12.65 -64.25 36.55
C LEU A 249 -13.71 -65.05 37.32
N GLY A 250 -13.98 -64.69 38.57
CA GLY A 250 -15.08 -65.24 39.36
C GLY A 250 -16.43 -65.06 38.67
N ARG A 251 -16.67 -63.91 38.02
CA ARG A 251 -17.90 -63.64 37.26
C ARG A 251 -18.03 -64.50 36.00
N VAL A 252 -16.94 -64.68 35.26
CA VAL A 252 -16.93 -65.57 34.10
C VAL A 252 -17.26 -67.01 34.53
N TYR A 253 -16.67 -67.50 35.64
CA TYR A 253 -17.00 -68.83 36.16
C TYR A 253 -18.45 -68.94 36.69
N HIS A 254 -18.98 -67.88 37.31
CA HIS A 254 -20.38 -67.82 37.72
C HIS A 254 -21.32 -67.99 36.52
N ASN A 255 -21.09 -67.26 35.43
CA ASN A 255 -21.92 -67.35 34.23
C ASN A 255 -21.79 -68.70 33.51
N ARG A 256 -20.70 -69.43 33.74
CA ARG A 256 -20.52 -70.84 33.33
C ARG A 256 -21.15 -71.86 34.27
N ARG A 257 -21.81 -71.41 35.34
CA ARG A 257 -22.40 -72.22 36.42
C ARG A 257 -21.39 -73.01 37.26
N ASP A 258 -20.10 -72.65 37.20
CA ASP A 258 -19.08 -73.18 38.12
C ASP A 258 -18.98 -72.28 39.34
N TYR A 259 -19.98 -72.40 40.21
CA TYR A 259 -20.17 -71.50 41.33
C TYR A 259 -19.11 -71.66 42.43
N GLU A 260 -18.54 -72.84 42.63
CA GLU A 260 -17.50 -73.07 43.63
C GLU A 260 -16.17 -72.44 43.21
N THR A 261 -15.77 -72.58 41.94
CA THR A 261 -14.60 -71.88 41.39
C THR A 261 -14.81 -70.37 41.42
N ALA A 262 -16.02 -69.89 41.06
CA ALA A 262 -16.38 -68.48 41.15
C ALA A 262 -16.19 -67.92 42.57
N LEU A 263 -16.72 -68.62 43.58
CA LEU A 263 -16.59 -68.24 44.99
C LEU A 263 -15.14 -68.24 45.48
N SER A 264 -14.30 -69.17 45.00
CA SER A 264 -12.86 -69.18 45.32
C SER A 264 -12.17 -67.90 44.85
N TYR A 265 -12.43 -67.50 43.60
CA TYR A 265 -11.89 -66.26 43.04
C TYR A 265 -12.46 -65.00 43.72
N TYR A 266 -13.76 -64.97 44.01
CA TYR A 266 -14.35 -63.86 44.74
C TYR A 266 -13.80 -63.72 46.16
N LYS A 267 -13.54 -64.82 46.88
CA LYS A 267 -12.92 -64.78 48.22
C LYS A 267 -11.52 -64.19 48.18
N LYS A 268 -10.71 -64.55 47.17
CA LYS A 268 -9.37 -63.97 46.95
C LYS A 268 -9.46 -62.46 46.70
N ALA A 269 -10.38 -62.04 45.83
CA ALA A 269 -10.59 -60.62 45.53
C ALA A 269 -11.07 -59.85 46.78
N LEU A 270 -12.08 -60.37 47.47
CA LEU A 270 -12.68 -59.75 48.66
C LEU A 270 -11.65 -59.51 49.76
N SER A 271 -10.83 -60.52 50.08
CA SER A 271 -9.79 -60.38 51.12
C SER A 271 -8.80 -59.26 50.80
N THR A 272 -8.47 -59.06 49.52
CA THR A 272 -7.59 -57.97 49.11
C THR A 272 -8.30 -56.62 49.18
N PHE A 273 -9.54 -56.50 48.69
CA PHE A 273 -10.30 -55.25 48.78
C PHE A 273 -10.57 -54.81 50.22
N GLU A 274 -10.84 -55.75 51.13
CA GLU A 274 -10.98 -55.47 52.57
C GLU A 274 -9.67 -54.91 53.16
N LYS A 275 -8.51 -55.50 52.80
CA LYS A 275 -7.19 -55.00 53.24
C LYS A 275 -6.85 -53.62 52.67
N LEU A 276 -7.30 -53.34 51.45
CA LEU A 276 -7.11 -52.06 50.78
C LEU A 276 -8.12 -51.00 51.25
N GLY A 277 -9.17 -51.39 51.96
CA GLY A 277 -10.26 -50.49 52.36
C GLY A 277 -11.15 -50.04 51.21
N ASP A 278 -11.14 -50.74 50.06
CA ASP A 278 -11.97 -50.41 48.90
C ASP A 278 -13.41 -50.92 49.10
N LYS A 279 -14.22 -50.08 49.75
CA LYS A 279 -15.64 -50.35 50.02
C LYS A 279 -16.47 -50.56 48.76
N GLN A 280 -16.15 -49.84 47.69
CA GLN A 280 -16.87 -49.94 46.42
C GLN A 280 -16.65 -51.30 45.76
N ALA A 281 -15.41 -51.79 45.74
CA ALA A 281 -15.08 -53.11 45.25
C ALA A 281 -15.58 -54.22 46.18
N GLU A 282 -15.62 -53.97 47.50
CA GLU A 282 -16.20 -54.87 48.50
C GLU A 282 -17.69 -55.15 48.21
N VAL A 283 -18.51 -54.10 48.03
CA VAL A 283 -19.94 -54.20 47.68
C VAL A 283 -20.15 -55.08 46.46
N ASN A 284 -19.44 -54.77 45.36
CA ASN A 284 -19.59 -55.50 44.10
C ASN A 284 -19.20 -56.97 44.25
N THR A 285 -18.10 -57.26 44.97
CA THR A 285 -17.63 -58.64 45.18
C THR A 285 -18.61 -59.43 46.02
N ARG A 286 -19.11 -58.85 47.12
CA ARG A 286 -20.09 -59.49 47.99
C ARG A 286 -21.41 -59.76 47.27
N ARG A 287 -21.88 -58.83 46.43
CA ARG A 287 -23.06 -59.05 45.59
C ARG A 287 -22.90 -60.27 44.70
N PHE A 288 -21.79 -60.36 43.96
CA PHE A 288 -21.54 -61.51 43.10
C PHE A 288 -21.40 -62.83 43.87
N MET A 289 -20.85 -62.79 45.08
CA MET A 289 -20.85 -63.96 45.98
C MET A 289 -22.27 -64.35 46.41
N ALA A 290 -23.12 -63.38 46.72
CA ALA A 290 -24.51 -63.62 47.08
C ALA A 290 -25.27 -64.30 45.93
N GLU A 291 -25.10 -63.82 44.71
CA GLU A 291 -25.67 -64.41 43.49
C GLU A 291 -25.18 -65.87 43.30
N SER A 292 -23.87 -66.12 43.44
CA SER A 292 -23.34 -67.49 43.38
C SER A 292 -23.89 -68.42 44.48
N TYR A 293 -24.12 -67.92 45.69
CA TYR A 293 -24.73 -68.72 46.76
C TYR A 293 -26.22 -68.94 46.54
N TYR A 294 -26.93 -67.95 46.00
CA TYR A 294 -28.34 -68.03 45.66
C TYR A 294 -28.60 -69.11 44.61
N GLU A 295 -27.80 -69.16 43.54
CA GLU A 295 -27.87 -70.20 42.50
C GLU A 295 -27.61 -71.61 43.04
N GLN A 296 -26.77 -71.73 44.08
CA GLN A 296 -26.55 -72.97 44.81
C GLN A 296 -27.64 -73.29 45.84
N LYS A 297 -28.70 -72.47 45.93
CA LYS A 297 -29.77 -72.56 46.93
C LYS A 297 -29.29 -72.44 48.38
N ARG A 298 -28.11 -71.82 48.59
CA ARG A 298 -27.51 -71.58 49.91
C ARG A 298 -27.98 -70.22 50.43
N TYR A 299 -29.29 -70.09 50.62
CA TYR A 299 -29.96 -68.79 50.81
C TYR A 299 -29.48 -68.02 52.05
N GLU A 300 -29.15 -68.69 53.16
CA GLU A 300 -28.60 -68.03 54.36
C GLU A 300 -27.26 -67.33 54.08
N LEU A 301 -26.37 -68.01 53.34
CA LEU A 301 -25.08 -67.44 52.97
C LEU A 301 -25.23 -66.35 51.90
N ALA A 302 -26.21 -66.51 51.00
CA ALA A 302 -26.55 -65.49 50.02
C ALA A 302 -27.05 -64.21 50.71
N ALA A 303 -27.99 -64.34 51.65
CA ALA A 303 -28.53 -63.23 52.44
C ALA A 303 -27.41 -62.51 53.19
N ALA A 304 -26.55 -63.24 53.91
CA ALA A 304 -25.46 -62.66 54.68
C ALA A 304 -24.46 -61.84 53.82
N GLN A 305 -24.19 -62.25 52.58
CA GLN A 305 -23.34 -61.47 51.68
C GLN A 305 -24.08 -60.26 51.08
N ALA A 306 -25.33 -60.43 50.67
CA ALA A 306 -26.13 -59.37 50.08
C ALA A 306 -26.50 -58.27 51.10
N GLU A 307 -26.74 -58.61 52.37
CA GLU A 307 -27.01 -57.64 53.44
C GLU A 307 -25.79 -56.78 53.71
N LYS A 308 -24.59 -57.38 53.84
CA LYS A 308 -23.34 -56.62 53.96
C LYS A 308 -23.07 -55.74 52.75
N ALA A 309 -23.36 -56.23 51.54
CA ALA A 309 -23.24 -55.42 50.33
C ALA A 309 -24.19 -54.22 50.36
N TYR A 310 -25.44 -54.41 50.81
CA TYR A 310 -26.44 -53.35 50.97
C TYR A 310 -26.00 -52.33 52.02
N GLU A 311 -25.60 -52.77 53.21
CA GLU A 311 -25.17 -51.91 54.31
C GLU A 311 -24.00 -51.00 53.91
N ILE A 312 -22.96 -51.58 53.29
CA ILE A 312 -21.80 -50.81 52.83
C ILE A 312 -22.21 -49.85 51.69
N ALA A 313 -23.05 -50.31 50.76
CA ALA A 313 -23.50 -49.46 49.66
C ALA A 313 -24.32 -48.25 50.15
N ASP A 314 -25.15 -48.45 51.17
CA ASP A 314 -25.93 -47.38 51.81
C ASP A 314 -25.01 -46.43 52.59
N GLU A 315 -24.04 -46.95 53.35
CA GLU A 315 -23.04 -46.18 54.10
C GLU A 315 -22.23 -45.25 53.19
N ILE A 316 -21.77 -45.74 52.04
CA ILE A 316 -20.95 -44.95 51.09
C ILE A 316 -21.79 -44.16 50.08
N GLY A 317 -23.13 -44.22 50.16
CA GLY A 317 -24.04 -43.52 49.26
C GLY A 317 -24.05 -44.04 47.81
N MET A 318 -23.65 -45.30 47.59
CA MET A 318 -23.59 -45.91 46.26
C MET A 318 -24.99 -46.36 45.79
N GLN A 319 -25.75 -45.42 45.19
CA GLN A 319 -27.12 -45.64 44.71
C GLN A 319 -27.30 -46.89 43.83
N LYS A 320 -26.38 -47.13 42.88
CA LYS A 320 -26.41 -48.33 42.02
C LYS A 320 -26.21 -49.62 42.83
N GLY A 321 -25.33 -49.61 43.83
CA GLY A 321 -25.10 -50.74 44.73
C GLY A 321 -26.30 -51.03 45.60
N VAL A 322 -26.94 -50.00 46.17
CA VAL A 322 -28.19 -50.14 46.94
C VAL A 322 -29.29 -50.74 46.07
N LYS A 323 -29.48 -50.25 44.82
CA LYS A 323 -30.43 -50.81 43.86
C LYS A 323 -30.17 -52.31 43.63
N GLU A 324 -28.94 -52.66 43.25
CA GLU A 324 -28.57 -54.03 42.90
C GLU A 324 -28.68 -54.99 44.10
N ALA A 325 -28.14 -54.60 45.26
CA ALA A 325 -28.21 -55.40 46.48
C ALA A 325 -29.67 -55.58 46.98
N ALA A 326 -30.51 -54.54 46.90
CA ALA A 326 -31.93 -54.63 47.23
C ALA A 326 -32.67 -55.61 46.31
N ARG A 327 -32.34 -55.64 45.01
CA ARG A 327 -32.92 -56.63 44.08
C ARG A 327 -32.53 -58.06 44.49
N THR A 328 -31.24 -58.29 44.72
CA THR A 328 -30.72 -59.60 45.13
C THR A 328 -31.32 -60.05 46.46
N LEU A 329 -31.45 -59.16 47.44
CA LEU A 329 -32.10 -59.46 48.73
C LEU A 329 -33.58 -59.80 48.58
N ALA A 330 -34.30 -59.09 47.71
CA ALA A 330 -35.69 -59.40 47.43
C ALA A 330 -35.86 -60.84 46.89
N ASP A 331 -35.02 -61.24 45.94
CA ASP A 331 -35.04 -62.59 45.36
C ASP A 331 -34.65 -63.66 46.39
N ILE A 332 -33.61 -63.41 47.20
CA ILE A 332 -33.18 -64.35 48.25
C ILE A 332 -34.29 -64.55 49.29
N TYR A 333 -34.90 -63.47 49.78
CA TYR A 333 -35.93 -63.56 50.81
C TYR A 333 -37.23 -64.17 50.30
N ASP A 334 -37.57 -63.97 49.02
CA ASP A 334 -38.70 -64.64 48.39
C ASP A 334 -38.47 -66.15 48.32
N ALA A 335 -37.27 -66.58 47.89
CA ALA A 335 -36.88 -67.99 47.85
C ALA A 335 -36.83 -68.65 49.25
N GLN A 336 -36.58 -67.88 50.31
CA GLN A 336 -36.68 -68.34 51.71
C GLN A 336 -38.12 -68.39 52.25
N GLY A 337 -39.11 -67.89 51.49
CA GLY A 337 -40.50 -67.77 51.94
C GLY A 337 -40.76 -66.59 52.89
N ASN A 338 -39.80 -65.66 53.04
CA ASN A 338 -39.95 -64.47 53.87
C ASN A 338 -40.55 -63.30 53.05
N SER A 339 -41.84 -63.41 52.72
CA SER A 339 -42.54 -62.45 51.87
C SER A 339 -42.51 -61.01 52.40
N ARG A 340 -42.42 -60.82 53.73
CA ARG A 340 -42.34 -59.49 54.34
C ARG A 340 -41.01 -58.80 54.01
N ARG A 341 -39.88 -59.48 54.20
CA ARG A 341 -38.56 -58.92 53.85
C ARG A 341 -38.39 -58.80 52.34
N ALA A 342 -38.87 -59.79 51.59
CA ALA A 342 -38.85 -59.75 50.12
C ALA A 342 -39.56 -58.49 49.59
N LEU A 343 -40.78 -58.21 50.06
CA LEU A 343 -41.54 -57.01 49.66
C LEU A 343 -40.85 -55.71 50.09
N MET A 344 -40.23 -55.67 51.27
CA MET A 344 -39.50 -54.49 51.76
C MET A 344 -38.34 -54.13 50.82
N PHE A 345 -37.48 -55.12 50.50
CA PHE A 345 -36.34 -54.89 49.60
C PHE A 345 -36.77 -54.70 48.14
N TYR A 346 -37.86 -55.34 47.70
CA TYR A 346 -38.42 -55.09 46.37
C TYR A 346 -38.90 -53.64 46.21
N ARG A 347 -39.57 -53.08 47.23
CA ARG A 347 -39.96 -51.66 47.24
C ARG A 347 -38.73 -50.75 47.18
N LYS A 348 -37.68 -51.07 47.94
CA LYS A 348 -36.44 -50.29 47.90
C LYS A 348 -35.77 -50.37 46.52
N TYR A 349 -35.78 -51.54 45.88
CA TYR A 349 -35.30 -51.68 44.51
C TYR A 349 -36.07 -50.79 43.52
N VAL A 350 -37.41 -50.76 43.60
CA VAL A 350 -38.24 -49.90 42.74
C VAL A 350 -37.94 -48.43 42.99
N GLU A 351 -37.86 -48.00 44.25
CA GLU A 351 -37.50 -46.62 44.62
C GLU A 351 -36.15 -46.20 44.02
N MET A 352 -35.12 -47.04 44.15
CA MET A 352 -33.79 -46.75 43.59
C MET A 352 -33.77 -46.84 42.06
N LYS A 353 -34.55 -47.75 41.46
CA LYS A 353 -34.69 -47.87 40.02
C LYS A 353 -35.29 -46.59 39.44
N ASP A 354 -36.39 -46.08 39.99
CA ASP A 354 -37.05 -44.87 39.52
C ASP A 354 -36.15 -43.64 39.67
N LEU A 355 -35.43 -43.55 40.79
CA LEU A 355 -34.43 -42.50 41.02
C LEU A 355 -33.34 -42.52 39.94
N LEU A 356 -32.76 -43.69 39.64
CA LEU A 356 -31.72 -43.83 38.62
C LEU A 356 -32.25 -43.60 37.20
N LEU A 357 -33.44 -44.10 36.88
CA LEU A 357 -34.07 -43.91 35.57
C LEU A 357 -34.35 -42.42 35.30
N SER A 358 -34.79 -41.68 36.32
CA SER A 358 -35.01 -40.23 36.20
C SER A 358 -33.72 -39.46 35.89
N SER A 359 -32.61 -39.85 36.52
CA SER A 359 -31.28 -39.28 36.27
C SER A 359 -30.75 -39.63 34.86
N GLU A 360 -30.94 -40.88 34.43
CA GLU A 360 -30.50 -41.34 33.10
C GLU A 360 -31.30 -40.69 31.96
N VAL A 361 -32.61 -40.52 32.14
CA VAL A 361 -33.46 -39.78 31.19
C VAL A 361 -33.01 -38.33 31.09
N GLN A 362 -32.70 -37.66 32.22
CA GLN A 362 -32.15 -36.31 32.20
C GLN A 362 -30.80 -36.23 31.47
N SER A 363 -29.89 -37.17 31.73
CA SER A 363 -28.57 -37.24 31.08
C SER A 363 -28.70 -37.54 29.56
N SER A 364 -29.68 -38.36 29.18
CA SER A 364 -30.00 -38.66 27.77
C SER A 364 -30.59 -37.46 27.04
N ILE A 365 -31.47 -36.70 27.69
CA ILE A 365 -32.02 -35.44 27.15
C ILE A 365 -30.88 -34.42 26.99
N ALA A 366 -30.01 -34.27 27.98
CA ALA A 366 -28.85 -33.38 27.90
C ALA A 366 -27.90 -33.79 26.76
N ASN A 367 -27.64 -35.10 26.60
CA ASN A 367 -26.88 -35.64 25.47
C ASN A 367 -27.49 -35.27 24.12
N LEU A 368 -28.80 -35.46 23.97
CA LEU A 368 -29.51 -35.17 22.73
C LEU A 368 -29.50 -33.67 22.43
N GLN A 369 -29.70 -32.82 23.45
CA GLN A 369 -29.62 -31.36 23.32
C GLN A 369 -28.23 -30.90 22.89
N THR A 370 -27.17 -31.45 23.51
CA THR A 370 -25.79 -31.13 23.13
C THR A 370 -25.50 -31.57 21.70
N LYS A 371 -25.93 -32.76 21.30
CA LYS A 371 -25.75 -33.26 19.92
C LYS A 371 -26.47 -32.35 18.91
N LEU A 372 -27.71 -31.98 19.19
CA LEU A 372 -28.48 -31.06 18.34
C LEU A 372 -27.79 -29.68 18.25
N ALA A 373 -27.31 -29.14 19.38
CA ALA A 373 -26.60 -27.86 19.40
C ALA A 373 -25.27 -27.90 18.62
N VAL A 374 -24.55 -29.02 18.66
CA VAL A 374 -23.32 -29.22 17.87
C VAL A 374 -23.64 -29.29 16.38
N GLU A 375 -24.69 -30.03 15.99
CA GLU A 375 -25.14 -30.11 14.60
C GLU A 375 -25.60 -28.74 14.06
N GLU A 376 -26.37 -27.97 14.84
CA GLU A 376 -26.79 -26.61 14.48
C GLU A 376 -25.59 -25.66 14.31
N LYS A 377 -24.62 -25.69 15.24
CA LYS A 377 -23.39 -24.89 15.14
C LYS A 377 -22.59 -25.26 13.90
N ALA A 378 -22.46 -26.56 13.59
CA ALA A 378 -21.74 -27.02 12.41
C ALA A 378 -22.42 -26.55 11.11
N GLN A 379 -23.75 -26.58 11.04
CA GLN A 379 -24.49 -26.03 9.89
C GLN A 379 -24.29 -24.52 9.77
N ARG A 380 -24.32 -23.79 10.89
CA ARG A 380 -24.13 -22.34 10.90
C ARG A 380 -22.72 -21.92 10.46
N ILE A 381 -21.70 -22.67 10.85
CA ILE A 381 -20.31 -22.44 10.38
C ILE A 381 -20.22 -22.60 8.86
N LYS A 382 -20.79 -23.68 8.30
CA LYS A 382 -20.82 -23.90 6.85
C LYS A 382 -21.52 -22.76 6.10
N ALA A 383 -22.63 -22.24 6.65
CA ALA A 383 -23.34 -21.10 6.06
C ALA A 383 -22.49 -19.81 6.06
N LEU A 384 -21.81 -19.53 7.18
CA LEU A 384 -20.92 -18.37 7.31
C LEU A 384 -19.70 -18.46 6.39
N GLU A 385 -19.13 -19.65 6.20
CA GLU A 385 -18.03 -19.87 5.26
C GLU A 385 -18.47 -19.62 3.81
N LEU A 386 -19.67 -20.08 3.44
CA LEU A 386 -20.24 -19.82 2.11
C LEU A 386 -20.49 -18.33 1.90
N GLU A 387 -21.05 -17.64 2.89
CA GLU A 387 -21.29 -16.19 2.84
C GLU A 387 -19.97 -15.40 2.72
N ARG A 388 -18.95 -15.76 3.52
CA ARG A 388 -17.61 -15.17 3.40
C ARG A 388 -16.99 -15.38 2.02
N SER A 389 -17.14 -16.57 1.44
CA SER A 389 -16.66 -16.89 0.10
C SER A 389 -17.34 -16.02 -0.95
N GLN A 390 -18.66 -15.86 -0.88
CA GLN A 390 -19.43 -14.96 -1.76
C GLN A 390 -19.00 -13.50 -1.61
N GLN A 391 -18.84 -13.00 -0.37
CA GLN A 391 -18.37 -11.64 -0.12
C GLN A 391 -16.95 -11.41 -0.67
N ALA A 392 -16.05 -12.38 -0.52
CA ALA A 392 -14.70 -12.30 -1.07
C ALA A 392 -14.71 -12.23 -2.60
N LEU A 393 -15.57 -13.01 -3.26
CA LEU A 393 -15.75 -12.96 -4.71
C LEU A 393 -16.26 -11.59 -5.16
N VAL A 394 -17.29 -11.04 -4.52
CA VAL A 394 -17.83 -9.70 -4.83
C VAL A 394 -16.75 -8.64 -4.63
N ARG A 395 -16.05 -8.64 -3.48
CA ARG A 395 -14.96 -7.70 -3.21
C ARG A 395 -13.85 -7.78 -4.26
N ASN A 396 -13.41 -8.98 -4.61
CA ASN A 396 -12.35 -9.16 -5.60
C ASN A 396 -12.80 -8.72 -6.99
N SER A 397 -14.07 -8.95 -7.35
CA SER A 397 -14.63 -8.46 -8.62
C SER A 397 -14.70 -6.93 -8.66
N LEU A 398 -15.03 -6.27 -7.55
CA LEU A 398 -15.02 -4.81 -7.43
C LEU A 398 -13.60 -4.24 -7.53
N ILE A 399 -12.63 -4.85 -6.84
CA ILE A 399 -11.21 -4.43 -6.92
C ILE A 399 -10.70 -4.62 -8.35
N GLY A 400 -10.98 -5.76 -8.98
CA GLY A 400 -10.62 -6.02 -10.38
C GLY A 400 -11.24 -5.00 -11.33
N GLY A 401 -12.53 -4.68 -11.14
CA GLY A 401 -13.22 -3.64 -11.89
C GLY A 401 -12.62 -2.25 -11.71
N ALA A 402 -12.26 -1.87 -10.48
CA ALA A 402 -11.63 -0.59 -10.17
C ALA A 402 -10.23 -0.46 -10.79
N ILE A 403 -9.44 -1.53 -10.76
CA ILE A 403 -8.12 -1.58 -11.42
C ILE A 403 -8.29 -1.43 -12.93
N LEU A 404 -9.22 -2.18 -13.53
CA LEU A 404 -9.50 -2.11 -14.97
C LEU A 404 -9.95 -0.69 -15.37
N LEU A 405 -10.84 -0.07 -14.59
CA LEU A 405 -11.27 1.31 -14.80
C LEU A 405 -10.09 2.29 -14.71
N GLY A 406 -9.21 2.11 -13.71
CA GLY A 406 -8.00 2.91 -13.57
C GLY A 406 -7.07 2.80 -14.77
N VAL A 407 -6.86 1.58 -15.29
CA VAL A 407 -6.06 1.35 -16.51
C VAL A 407 -6.70 2.04 -17.72
N ILE A 408 -8.02 1.93 -17.89
CA ILE A 408 -8.74 2.61 -18.97
C ILE A 408 -8.58 4.13 -18.86
N VAL A 409 -8.75 4.70 -17.66
CA VAL A 409 -8.59 6.14 -17.43
C VAL A 409 -7.16 6.59 -17.75
N ILE A 410 -6.15 5.84 -17.33
CA ILE A 410 -4.75 6.14 -17.64
C ILE A 410 -4.48 6.10 -19.14
N LEU A 411 -4.99 5.08 -19.85
CA LEU A 411 -4.85 4.96 -21.31
C LEU A 411 -5.55 6.09 -22.06
N VAL A 412 -6.75 6.48 -21.63
CA VAL A 412 -7.48 7.61 -22.22
C VAL A 412 -6.74 8.91 -21.95
N ALA A 413 -6.25 9.14 -20.72
CA ALA A 413 -5.51 10.33 -20.35
C ALA A 413 -4.17 10.44 -21.09
N SER A 414 -3.44 9.33 -21.25
CA SER A 414 -2.18 9.30 -22.00
C SER A 414 -2.42 9.57 -23.50
N SER A 415 -3.44 8.95 -24.08
CA SER A 415 -3.85 9.17 -25.48
C SER A 415 -4.31 10.61 -25.72
N TYR A 416 -5.07 11.18 -24.78
CA TYR A 416 -5.50 12.58 -24.84
C TYR A 416 -4.32 13.54 -24.76
N ARG A 417 -3.38 13.32 -23.83
CA ARG A 417 -2.15 14.13 -23.71
C ARG A 417 -1.28 14.02 -24.97
N ALA A 418 -1.14 12.82 -25.54
CA ALA A 418 -0.40 12.62 -26.79
C ALA A 418 -1.04 13.39 -27.95
N LYS A 419 -2.38 13.32 -28.07
CA LYS A 419 -3.14 14.07 -29.09
C LYS A 419 -3.00 15.59 -28.92
N GLN A 420 -3.02 16.09 -27.68
CA GLN A 420 -2.80 17.52 -27.41
C GLN A 420 -1.40 17.97 -27.82
N ARG A 421 -0.36 17.18 -27.52
CA ARG A 421 1.02 17.48 -27.95
C ARG A 421 1.12 17.53 -29.48
N GLN A 422 0.53 16.56 -30.17
CA GLN A 422 0.49 16.54 -31.64
C GLN A 422 -0.24 17.76 -32.21
N ASN A 423 -1.37 18.16 -31.63
CA ASN A 423 -2.10 19.36 -32.06
C ASN A 423 -1.28 20.64 -31.89
N ILE A 424 -0.57 20.80 -30.76
CA ILE A 424 0.29 21.97 -30.54
C ILE A 424 1.43 21.99 -31.55
N GLN A 425 2.10 20.84 -31.76
CA GLN A 425 3.17 20.72 -32.77
C GLN A 425 2.66 21.02 -34.18
N LEU A 426 1.47 20.52 -34.53
CA LEU A 426 0.84 20.77 -35.81
C LEU A 426 0.51 22.26 -35.99
N GLN A 427 -0.03 22.92 -34.97
CA GLN A 427 -0.29 24.37 -35.02
C GLN A 427 1.00 25.18 -35.18
N GLN A 428 2.07 24.81 -34.47
CA GLN A 428 3.38 25.44 -34.60
C GLN A 428 3.97 25.24 -36.00
N ALA A 429 3.92 24.02 -36.53
CA ALA A 429 4.38 23.72 -37.88
C ALA A 429 3.57 24.48 -38.94
N LEU A 430 2.24 24.55 -38.81
CA LEU A 430 1.38 25.32 -39.70
C LEU A 430 1.68 26.82 -39.64
N LYS A 431 1.95 27.36 -38.44
CA LYS A 431 2.34 28.75 -38.28
C LYS A 431 3.69 29.03 -38.94
N GLN A 432 4.70 28.21 -38.65
CA GLN A 432 6.02 28.32 -39.28
C GLN A 432 5.93 28.23 -40.81
N LEU A 433 5.12 27.31 -41.33
CA LEU A 433 4.94 27.14 -42.77
C LEU A 433 4.32 28.40 -43.40
N ARG A 434 3.28 28.98 -42.78
CA ARG A 434 2.67 30.23 -43.24
C ARG A 434 3.63 31.40 -43.21
N ASP A 435 4.38 31.56 -42.11
CA ASP A 435 5.35 32.64 -41.95
C ASP A 435 6.48 32.49 -43.00
N THR A 436 6.96 31.27 -43.23
CA THR A 436 7.97 30.96 -44.26
C THR A 436 7.45 31.25 -45.67
N GLN A 437 6.21 30.85 -45.97
CA GLN A 437 5.58 31.13 -47.25
C GLN A 437 5.43 32.64 -47.49
N ALA A 438 5.01 33.40 -46.48
CA ALA A 438 4.89 34.85 -46.59
C ALA A 438 6.26 35.51 -46.85
N GLN A 439 7.31 35.03 -46.18
CA GLN A 439 8.68 35.51 -46.41
C GLN A 439 9.19 35.17 -47.81
N LEU A 440 8.94 33.95 -48.31
CA LEU A 440 9.34 33.54 -49.66
C LEU A 440 8.63 34.37 -50.73
N ILE A 441 7.31 34.55 -50.62
CA ILE A 441 6.52 35.38 -51.54
C ILE A 441 7.04 36.83 -51.53
N TYR A 442 7.36 37.36 -50.36
CA TYR A 442 7.93 38.71 -50.25
C TYR A 442 9.31 38.79 -50.89
N ALA A 443 10.21 37.85 -50.61
CA ALA A 443 11.54 37.79 -51.19
C ALA A 443 11.51 37.65 -52.72
N GLU A 444 10.61 36.81 -53.25
CA GLU A 444 10.42 36.62 -54.70
C GLU A 444 9.90 37.89 -55.37
N LYS A 445 8.90 38.56 -54.77
CA LYS A 445 8.40 39.85 -55.27
C LYS A 445 9.49 40.92 -55.25
N MET A 446 10.29 41.01 -54.19
CA MET A 446 11.37 41.99 -54.09
C MET A 446 12.51 41.69 -55.08
N ALA A 447 12.88 40.43 -55.27
CA ALA A 447 13.87 40.03 -56.27
C ALA A 447 13.40 40.35 -57.70
N SER A 448 12.13 40.06 -58.01
CA SER A 448 11.52 40.36 -59.32
C SER A 448 11.43 41.86 -59.59
N ILE A 449 10.94 42.65 -58.63
CA ILE A 449 10.91 44.11 -58.72
C ILE A 449 12.34 44.67 -58.82
N GLY A 450 13.27 44.11 -58.05
CA GLY A 450 14.70 44.45 -58.06
C GLY A 450 15.32 44.35 -59.46
N GLN A 451 15.14 43.20 -60.11
CA GLN A 451 15.65 42.96 -61.47
C GLN A 451 15.01 43.88 -62.52
N LEU A 452 13.69 44.04 -62.48
CA LEU A 452 12.96 44.88 -63.42
C LEU A 452 13.35 46.36 -63.28
N VAL A 453 13.37 46.87 -62.06
CA VAL A 453 13.74 48.26 -61.78
C VAL A 453 15.19 48.52 -62.17
N ALA A 454 16.11 47.58 -61.91
CA ALA A 454 17.51 47.71 -62.31
C ALA A 454 17.69 47.79 -63.83
N GLY A 455 17.00 46.94 -64.59
CA GLY A 455 17.02 46.96 -66.05
C GLY A 455 16.43 48.26 -66.62
N MET A 456 15.23 48.63 -66.16
CA MET A 456 14.54 49.85 -66.62
C MET A 456 15.35 51.11 -66.30
N ALA A 457 15.97 51.17 -65.12
CA ALA A 457 16.75 52.32 -64.71
C ALA A 457 18.05 52.47 -65.50
N HIS A 458 18.73 51.37 -65.83
CA HIS A 458 19.88 51.40 -66.73
C HIS A 458 19.49 51.94 -68.12
N GLU A 459 18.35 51.51 -68.67
CA GLU A 459 17.84 52.03 -69.94
C GLU A 459 17.46 53.51 -69.87
N LEU A 460 16.78 53.93 -68.80
CA LEU A 460 16.42 55.33 -68.59
C LEU A 460 17.66 56.22 -68.41
N GLN A 461 18.68 55.78 -67.68
CA GLN A 461 19.95 56.51 -67.55
C GLN A 461 20.63 56.66 -68.91
N ASN A 462 20.62 55.62 -69.74
CA ASN A 462 21.17 55.70 -71.09
C ASN A 462 20.44 56.74 -71.95
N LEU A 463 19.11 56.74 -71.93
CA LEU A 463 18.29 57.72 -72.65
C LEU A 463 18.57 59.15 -72.17
N LEU A 464 18.65 59.37 -70.85
CA LEU A 464 18.95 60.67 -70.27
C LEU A 464 20.37 61.16 -70.60
N ASN A 465 21.36 60.25 -70.61
CA ASN A 465 22.71 60.58 -71.03
C ASN A 465 22.78 61.02 -72.50
N VAL A 466 21.96 60.43 -73.37
CA VAL A 466 21.86 60.83 -74.77
C VAL A 466 21.19 62.20 -74.89
N ILE A 467 20.09 62.43 -74.16
CA ILE A 467 19.40 63.73 -74.10
C ILE A 467 20.35 64.83 -73.62
N ASN A 468 21.13 64.57 -72.56
CA ASN A 468 22.12 65.52 -72.05
C ASN A 468 23.15 65.91 -73.10
N ARG A 469 23.77 64.95 -73.79
CA ARG A 469 24.76 65.25 -74.83
C ARG A 469 24.18 66.07 -75.98
N PHE A 470 22.95 65.76 -76.41
CA PHE A 470 22.31 66.54 -77.47
C PHE A 470 21.95 67.95 -77.01
N ALA A 471 21.51 68.12 -75.76
CA ALA A 471 21.24 69.43 -75.19
C ALA A 471 22.53 70.27 -75.02
N GLU A 472 23.63 69.66 -74.55
CA GLU A 472 24.95 70.30 -74.46
C GLU A 472 25.45 70.75 -75.83
N LEU A 473 25.38 69.87 -76.84
CA LEU A 473 25.76 70.20 -78.21
C LEU A 473 24.87 71.30 -78.80
N SER A 474 23.57 71.25 -78.53
CA SER A 474 22.62 72.28 -78.96
C SER A 474 22.95 73.64 -78.35
N LYS A 475 23.35 73.66 -77.06
CA LYS A 475 23.83 74.85 -76.38
C LYS A 475 25.11 75.39 -77.02
N GLU A 476 26.12 74.54 -77.24
CA GLU A 476 27.38 74.94 -77.89
C GLU A 476 27.15 75.50 -79.32
N LEU A 477 26.22 74.91 -80.07
CA LEU A 477 25.82 75.40 -81.39
C LEU A 477 25.11 76.77 -81.30
N CYS A 478 24.26 76.97 -80.28
CA CYS A 478 23.63 78.26 -80.03
C CYS A 478 24.67 79.33 -79.69
N GLU A 479 25.65 79.04 -78.84
CA GLU A 479 26.76 79.95 -78.49
C GLU A 479 27.56 80.33 -79.75
N LYS A 480 27.90 79.36 -80.61
CA LYS A 480 28.58 79.61 -81.90
C LYS A 480 27.74 80.45 -82.85
N LEU A 481 26.45 80.15 -82.98
CA LEU A 481 25.51 80.92 -83.82
C LEU A 481 25.35 82.34 -83.31
N ALA A 482 25.27 82.55 -81.99
CA ALA A 482 25.20 83.88 -81.39
C ALA A 482 26.43 84.72 -81.77
N GLY A 483 27.64 84.13 -81.69
CA GLY A 483 28.87 84.80 -82.12
C GLY A 483 28.95 85.09 -83.62
N GLN A 484 28.37 84.24 -84.48
CA GLN A 484 28.29 84.49 -85.92
C GLN A 484 27.25 85.56 -86.28
N ILE A 485 26.12 85.61 -85.57
CA ILE A 485 25.10 86.64 -85.75
C ILE A 485 25.69 88.03 -85.44
N GLU A 486 26.61 88.14 -84.48
CA GLU A 486 27.32 89.40 -84.20
C GLU A 486 28.13 89.95 -85.38
N THR A 487 28.58 89.09 -86.29
CA THR A 487 29.44 89.46 -87.44
C THR A 487 28.70 89.49 -88.79
N LEU A 488 27.39 89.18 -88.81
CA LEU A 488 26.55 89.16 -90.01
C LEU A 488 26.18 90.58 -90.49
N GLU A 489 26.45 90.89 -91.77
CA GLU A 489 25.96 92.12 -92.43
C GLU A 489 24.47 91.98 -92.79
N ALA A 490 23.60 92.30 -91.83
CA ALA A 490 22.15 92.32 -92.00
C ALA A 490 21.54 93.51 -91.23
N ALA A 491 20.29 93.87 -91.51
CA ALA A 491 19.58 94.92 -90.78
C ALA A 491 19.48 94.59 -89.28
N GLU A 492 19.78 95.56 -88.41
CA GLU A 492 19.87 95.39 -86.95
C GLU A 492 18.64 94.71 -86.34
N GLN A 493 17.45 95.04 -86.85
CA GLN A 493 16.19 94.46 -86.39
C GLN A 493 16.08 92.95 -86.67
N LYS A 494 16.66 92.46 -87.79
CA LYS A 494 16.76 91.02 -88.09
C LYS A 494 17.81 90.34 -87.22
N LYS A 495 18.94 91.01 -86.95
CA LYS A 495 20.00 90.52 -86.07
C LYS A 495 19.49 90.32 -84.63
N GLN A 496 18.76 91.29 -84.11
CA GLN A 496 18.16 91.23 -82.78
C GLN A 496 17.07 90.15 -82.67
N ALA A 497 16.26 89.96 -83.73
CA ALA A 497 15.29 88.87 -83.79
C ALA A 497 15.96 87.48 -83.81
N LEU A 498 17.06 87.32 -84.57
CA LEU A 498 17.85 86.09 -84.59
C LEU A 498 18.56 85.82 -83.25
N GLN A 499 19.14 86.84 -82.62
CA GLN A 499 19.73 86.72 -81.27
C GLN A 499 18.69 86.29 -80.23
N THR A 500 17.50 86.89 -80.25
CA THR A 500 16.41 86.51 -79.33
C THR A 500 15.99 85.06 -79.54
N ALA A 501 15.91 84.61 -80.79
CA ALA A 501 15.58 83.21 -81.12
C ALA A 501 16.67 82.23 -80.66
N VAL A 502 17.95 82.55 -80.88
CA VAL A 502 19.09 81.74 -80.42
C VAL A 502 19.15 81.70 -78.89
N GLN A 503 18.97 82.83 -78.21
CA GLN A 503 18.93 82.89 -76.75
C GLN A 503 17.76 82.08 -76.17
N SER A 504 16.61 82.06 -76.86
CA SER A 504 15.47 81.22 -76.47
C SER A 504 15.78 79.72 -76.65
N LEU A 505 16.50 79.33 -77.71
CA LEU A 505 16.94 77.95 -77.94
C LEU A 505 17.99 77.52 -76.91
N GLU A 506 18.89 78.42 -76.53
CA GLU A 506 19.88 78.20 -75.47
C GLU A 506 19.18 77.96 -74.12
N GLN A 507 18.26 78.84 -73.72
CA GLN A 507 17.46 78.68 -72.50
C GLN A 507 16.63 77.39 -72.49
N ASN A 508 16.11 76.97 -73.65
CA ASN A 508 15.40 75.69 -73.76
C ASN A 508 16.35 74.51 -73.56
N SER A 509 17.57 74.58 -74.13
CA SER A 509 18.59 73.54 -73.97
C SER A 509 19.04 73.42 -72.51
N GLU A 510 19.21 74.55 -71.80
CA GLU A 510 19.51 74.57 -70.36
C GLU A 510 18.39 73.93 -69.52
N LYS A 511 17.13 74.23 -69.84
CA LYS A 511 15.98 73.59 -69.16
C LYS A 511 15.95 72.09 -69.41
N ILE A 512 16.26 71.63 -70.63
CA ILE A 512 16.33 70.19 -70.95
C ILE A 512 17.42 69.51 -70.13
N LEU A 513 18.61 70.10 -70.05
CA LEU A 513 19.73 69.63 -69.22
C LEU A 513 19.30 69.52 -67.74
N HIS A 514 18.76 70.60 -67.18
CA HIS A 514 18.33 70.63 -65.78
C HIS A 514 17.26 69.56 -65.47
N HIS A 515 16.27 69.38 -66.35
CA HIS A 515 15.23 68.37 -66.17
C HIS A 515 15.74 66.94 -66.36
N SER A 516 16.70 66.73 -67.24
CA SER A 516 17.32 65.43 -67.49
C SER A 516 18.23 65.00 -66.34
N GLU A 517 19.01 65.92 -65.77
CA GLU A 517 19.77 65.68 -64.53
C GLU A 517 18.86 65.32 -63.37
N ARG A 518 17.74 66.04 -63.23
CA ARG A 518 16.72 65.72 -62.22
C ARG A 518 16.13 64.33 -62.43
N ALA A 519 15.77 63.97 -63.67
CA ALA A 519 15.28 62.65 -64.00
C ALA A 519 16.33 61.55 -63.71
N SER A 520 17.61 61.82 -63.98
CA SER A 520 18.72 60.90 -63.72
C SER A 520 18.89 60.65 -62.22
N SER A 521 18.74 61.70 -61.42
CA SER A 521 18.78 61.63 -59.97
C SER A 521 17.58 60.85 -59.39
N ILE A 522 16.36 61.02 -59.95
CA ILE A 522 15.18 60.19 -59.58
C ILE A 522 15.44 58.72 -59.89
N VAL A 523 15.92 58.41 -61.09
CA VAL A 523 16.20 57.03 -61.53
C VAL A 523 17.26 56.38 -60.64
N ARG A 524 18.28 57.14 -60.21
CA ARG A 524 19.29 56.67 -59.25
C ARG A 524 18.68 56.37 -57.87
N SER A 525 17.81 57.23 -57.35
CA SER A 525 17.15 56.98 -56.07
C SER A 525 16.18 55.79 -56.11
N VAL A 526 15.55 55.53 -57.26
CA VAL A 526 14.71 54.34 -57.47
C VAL A 526 15.56 53.06 -57.58
N LEU A 527 16.73 53.14 -58.22
CA LEU A 527 17.73 52.06 -58.22
C LEU A 527 18.22 51.73 -56.82
N GLU A 528 18.56 52.77 -56.04
CA GLU A 528 19.02 52.62 -54.66
C GLU A 528 18.00 51.84 -53.83
N TYR A 529 16.71 52.11 -54.01
CA TYR A 529 15.62 51.33 -53.39
C TYR A 529 15.57 49.87 -53.87
N SER A 530 15.69 49.61 -55.18
CA SER A 530 15.67 48.24 -55.71
C SER A 530 16.93 47.42 -55.38
N SER A 531 18.03 48.11 -55.07
CA SER A 531 19.35 47.54 -54.82
C SER A 531 19.66 47.36 -53.34
N VAL A 532 18.68 47.60 -52.45
CA VAL A 532 18.78 47.29 -51.01
C VAL A 532 18.96 45.78 -50.87
N ARG A 533 20.22 45.36 -50.95
CA ARG A 533 20.67 44.07 -50.45
C ARG A 533 20.54 44.14 -48.94
N ILE A 534 19.93 43.11 -48.36
CA ILE A 534 19.91 42.94 -46.91
C ILE A 534 21.37 42.79 -46.48
N ASP A 535 21.95 43.90 -46.04
CA ASP A 535 23.29 43.88 -45.48
C ASP A 535 23.27 43.02 -44.23
N GLU A 536 24.34 42.23 -44.04
CA GLU A 536 24.44 41.34 -42.90
C GLU A 536 24.42 42.15 -41.60
N LYS A 537 23.49 41.81 -40.70
CA LYS A 537 23.37 42.49 -39.41
C LYS A 537 24.56 42.11 -38.54
N VAL A 538 25.48 43.05 -38.36
CA VAL A 538 26.68 42.88 -37.54
C VAL A 538 26.55 43.70 -36.26
N GLU A 539 27.26 43.27 -35.21
CA GLU A 539 27.30 44.03 -33.96
C GLU A 539 27.98 45.38 -34.16
N THR A 540 27.17 46.43 -34.11
CA THR A 540 27.57 47.80 -34.43
C THR A 540 27.35 48.70 -33.22
N ASP A 541 28.32 49.57 -32.95
CA ASP A 541 28.19 50.63 -31.95
C ASP A 541 27.27 51.73 -32.52
N LEU A 542 26.04 51.77 -32.01
CA LEU A 542 25.02 52.71 -32.47
C LEU A 542 25.39 54.16 -32.18
N ASN A 543 25.98 54.44 -31.01
CA ASN A 543 26.33 55.80 -30.62
C ASN A 543 27.46 56.36 -31.50
N ALA A 544 28.46 55.51 -31.81
CA ALA A 544 29.50 55.86 -32.78
C ALA A 544 28.90 56.13 -34.17
N LEU A 545 28.01 55.25 -34.64
CA LEU A 545 27.36 55.37 -35.95
C LEU A 545 26.57 56.68 -36.10
N ILE A 546 25.78 57.04 -35.09
CA ILE A 546 25.00 58.28 -35.04
C ILE A 546 25.94 59.50 -35.07
N THR A 547 26.99 59.46 -34.25
CA THR A 547 27.97 60.56 -34.15
C THR A 547 28.68 60.79 -35.47
N ASP A 548 29.12 59.73 -36.13
CA ASP A 548 29.82 59.82 -37.41
C ASP A 548 28.88 60.26 -38.54
N ALA A 549 27.66 59.71 -38.59
CA ALA A 549 26.66 60.13 -39.56
C ALA A 549 26.29 61.62 -39.41
N LEU A 550 26.15 62.13 -38.17
CA LEU A 550 25.86 63.54 -37.92
C LEU A 550 27.00 64.45 -38.36
N LYS A 551 28.26 64.08 -38.05
CA LYS A 551 29.44 64.82 -38.48
C LYS A 551 29.55 64.88 -40.01
N VAL A 552 29.38 63.74 -40.68
CA VAL A 552 29.45 63.65 -42.14
C VAL A 552 28.34 64.50 -42.78
N ALA A 553 27.10 64.36 -42.29
CA ALA A 553 25.98 65.16 -42.78
C ALA A 553 26.21 66.66 -42.60
N TYR A 554 26.70 67.09 -41.42
CA TYR A 554 26.96 68.49 -41.13
C TYR A 554 28.09 69.07 -41.98
N ASN A 555 29.22 68.36 -42.12
CA ASN A 555 30.36 68.83 -42.91
C ASN A 555 30.00 69.00 -44.39
N LEU A 556 29.30 68.03 -44.98
CA LEU A 556 28.82 68.11 -46.37
C LEU A 556 27.82 69.26 -46.55
N TRP A 557 27.02 69.55 -45.52
CA TRP A 557 26.10 70.67 -45.54
C TRP A 557 26.82 72.02 -45.52
N GLN A 558 27.83 72.17 -44.65
CA GLN A 558 28.65 73.39 -44.55
C GLN A 558 29.43 73.68 -45.85
N GLU A 559 29.88 72.65 -46.57
CA GLU A 559 30.56 72.81 -47.86
C GLU A 559 29.66 73.50 -48.90
N LYS A 560 28.38 73.11 -48.96
CA LYS A 560 27.39 73.70 -49.88
C LYS A 560 26.82 75.03 -49.39
N HIS A 561 26.79 75.26 -48.07
CA HIS A 561 26.13 76.40 -47.45
C HIS A 561 26.99 77.02 -46.35
N LYS A 562 28.06 77.74 -46.74
CA LYS A 562 29.06 78.33 -45.83
C LYS A 562 28.50 79.27 -44.75
N GLU A 563 27.31 79.82 -44.95
CA GLU A 563 26.64 80.74 -44.02
C GLU A 563 25.74 80.03 -42.99
N PHE A 564 25.61 78.70 -43.08
CA PHE A 564 24.79 77.92 -42.16
C PHE A 564 25.62 77.38 -41.00
N GLU A 565 25.30 77.83 -39.79
CA GLU A 565 25.89 77.33 -38.55
C GLU A 565 24.78 76.84 -37.61
N ALA A 566 24.90 75.59 -37.15
CA ALA A 566 23.93 74.97 -36.26
C ALA A 566 24.61 74.39 -35.02
N LYS A 567 23.96 74.55 -33.87
CA LYS A 567 24.36 73.89 -32.63
C LYS A 567 24.00 72.41 -32.70
N LEU A 568 25.01 71.55 -32.56
CA LEU A 568 24.85 70.09 -32.52
C LEU A 568 24.86 69.62 -31.06
N SER A 569 23.71 69.22 -30.54
CA SER A 569 23.53 68.76 -29.15
C SER A 569 23.38 67.23 -29.11
N LEU A 570 24.40 66.52 -28.62
CA LEU A 570 24.42 65.05 -28.49
C LEU A 570 24.29 64.64 -27.01
N ASP A 571 23.24 63.88 -26.70
CA ASP A 571 22.98 63.32 -25.36
C ASP A 571 22.72 61.82 -25.52
N LEU A 572 23.83 61.09 -25.70
CA LEU A 572 23.84 59.67 -26.04
C LEU A 572 24.08 58.83 -24.78
N SER A 573 23.17 57.89 -24.49
CA SER A 573 23.29 57.04 -23.31
C SER A 573 24.46 56.05 -23.43
N PRO A 574 25.41 56.01 -22.47
CA PRO A 574 26.54 55.08 -22.47
C PRO A 574 26.12 53.61 -22.29
N SER A 575 24.89 53.34 -21.85
CA SER A 575 24.40 51.98 -21.56
C SER A 575 24.04 51.17 -22.82
N ILE A 576 24.22 51.75 -24.01
CA ILE A 576 23.92 51.15 -25.31
C ILE A 576 25.26 50.85 -25.97
N SER A 577 25.74 49.60 -25.87
CA SER A 577 27.09 49.25 -26.32
C SER A 577 27.13 48.77 -27.78
N LYS A 578 26.39 47.72 -28.14
CA LYS A 578 26.33 47.21 -29.52
C LYS A 578 24.95 46.65 -29.84
N LEU A 579 24.49 46.87 -31.07
CA LEU A 579 23.24 46.35 -31.62
C LEU A 579 23.53 45.60 -32.93
N LYS A 580 22.77 44.54 -33.21
CA LYS A 580 22.84 43.86 -34.52
C LYS A 580 22.09 44.67 -35.58
N LEU A 581 22.84 45.44 -36.34
CA LEU A 581 22.32 46.37 -37.35
C LEU A 581 23.11 46.21 -38.65
N ALA A 582 22.51 46.60 -39.77
CA ALA A 582 23.24 46.84 -41.01
C ALA A 582 23.87 48.26 -40.96
N PRO A 583 25.19 48.41 -40.77
CA PRO A 583 25.81 49.73 -40.52
C PRO A 583 25.63 50.71 -41.69
N GLN A 584 25.70 50.22 -42.92
CA GLN A 584 25.61 51.06 -44.12
C GLN A 584 24.17 51.56 -44.33
N GLU A 585 23.17 50.68 -44.20
CA GLU A 585 21.76 51.06 -44.27
C GLU A 585 21.39 52.05 -43.17
N MET A 586 21.78 51.76 -41.92
CA MET A 586 21.50 52.65 -40.78
C MET A 586 22.23 53.99 -40.89
N SER A 587 23.46 54.03 -41.42
CA SER A 587 24.16 55.29 -41.72
C SER A 587 23.37 56.15 -42.72
N ARG A 588 22.78 55.54 -43.76
CA ARG A 588 21.95 56.23 -44.74
C ARG A 588 20.67 56.77 -44.10
N VAL A 589 20.04 55.99 -43.20
CA VAL A 589 18.87 56.44 -42.43
C VAL A 589 19.19 57.73 -41.68
N PHE A 590 20.25 57.71 -40.86
CA PHE A 590 20.64 58.86 -40.05
C PHE A 590 21.05 60.06 -40.91
N PHE A 591 21.83 59.83 -41.97
CA PHE A 591 22.22 60.86 -42.91
C PHE A 591 21.00 61.57 -43.51
N ASN A 592 19.99 60.83 -43.97
CA ASN A 592 18.76 61.39 -44.54
C ASN A 592 17.97 62.21 -43.52
N LEU A 593 17.87 61.73 -42.28
CA LEU A 593 17.17 62.42 -41.20
C LEU A 593 17.88 63.73 -40.81
N PHE A 594 19.21 63.71 -40.70
CA PHE A 594 20.01 64.90 -40.41
C PHE A 594 19.96 65.93 -41.54
N SER A 595 20.10 65.48 -42.80
CA SER A 595 20.00 66.36 -43.96
C SER A 595 18.64 67.08 -44.02
N ASN A 596 17.54 66.33 -43.81
CA ASN A 596 16.20 66.93 -43.75
C ASN A 596 16.04 67.92 -42.59
N SER A 597 16.67 67.65 -41.45
CA SER A 597 16.68 68.55 -40.29
C SER A 597 17.42 69.86 -40.60
N PHE A 598 18.60 69.78 -41.25
CA PHE A 598 19.38 70.95 -41.65
C PHE A 598 18.65 71.81 -42.68
N ASP A 599 17.97 71.19 -43.64
CA ASP A 599 17.12 71.89 -44.59
C ASP A 599 16.00 72.67 -43.90
N ALA A 600 15.24 72.01 -43.01
CA ALA A 600 14.12 72.63 -42.30
C ALA A 600 14.58 73.82 -41.43
N MET A 601 15.74 73.71 -40.80
CA MET A 601 16.33 74.79 -40.00
C MET A 601 16.83 75.95 -40.87
N ARG A 602 17.46 75.67 -42.01
CA ARG A 602 17.92 76.70 -42.96
C ARG A 602 16.75 77.47 -43.56
N GLU A 603 15.66 76.78 -43.90
CA GLU A 603 14.47 77.43 -44.42
C GLU A 603 13.87 78.39 -43.38
N LYS A 604 13.86 78.01 -42.11
CA LYS A 604 13.45 78.89 -41.01
C LYS A 604 14.37 80.09 -40.85
N GLN A 605 15.69 79.88 -40.93
CA GLN A 605 16.68 80.96 -40.89
C GLN A 605 16.46 81.99 -42.00
N LYS A 606 16.12 81.54 -43.22
CA LYS A 606 15.79 82.44 -44.34
C LYS A 606 14.48 83.20 -44.15
N ARG A 607 13.45 82.57 -43.57
CA ARG A 607 12.14 83.21 -43.34
C ARG A 607 12.18 84.29 -42.25
N LEU A 608 13.12 84.20 -41.32
CA LEU A 608 13.21 85.03 -40.12
C LEU A 608 14.29 86.13 -40.17
N MET A 609 14.76 86.51 -41.38
CA MET A 609 15.79 87.54 -41.60
C MET A 609 15.62 88.75 -40.67
N GLY A 610 16.50 88.87 -39.65
CA GLY A 610 16.51 89.97 -38.68
C GLY A 610 16.15 89.62 -37.23
N THR A 611 15.88 88.35 -36.88
CA THR A 611 15.64 87.91 -35.48
C THR A 611 16.71 86.92 -34.97
N THR A 612 16.91 86.86 -33.64
CA THR A 612 17.89 86.01 -32.96
C THR A 612 17.49 84.52 -33.02
N TYR A 613 17.59 83.89 -34.18
CA TYR A 613 17.36 82.46 -34.38
C TYR A 613 18.68 81.72 -34.54
N THR A 614 18.95 80.77 -33.64
CA THR A 614 20.11 79.86 -33.74
C THR A 614 19.61 78.46 -34.08
N PRO A 615 19.94 77.92 -35.27
CA PRO A 615 19.64 76.53 -35.62
C PRO A 615 20.21 75.55 -34.58
N GLU A 616 19.41 74.59 -34.11
CA GLU A 616 19.83 73.54 -33.17
C GLU A 616 19.21 72.20 -33.58
N ILE A 617 20.06 71.18 -33.66
CA ILE A 617 19.64 69.77 -33.73
C ILE A 617 20.08 69.06 -32.45
N ARG A 618 19.13 68.35 -31.83
CA ARG A 618 19.34 67.54 -30.64
C ARG A 618 19.14 66.07 -30.96
N VAL A 619 20.12 65.25 -30.61
CA VAL A 619 20.04 63.80 -30.77
C VAL A 619 20.20 63.14 -29.41
N GLN A 620 19.21 62.32 -29.03
CA GLN A 620 19.16 61.61 -27.76
C GLN A 620 19.03 60.11 -27.99
N THR A 621 19.75 59.29 -27.21
CA THR A 621 19.54 57.84 -27.19
C THR A 621 19.12 57.36 -25.80
N VAL A 622 18.01 56.62 -25.74
CA VAL A 622 17.41 56.12 -24.50
C VAL A 622 17.12 54.63 -24.64
N ARG A 623 17.41 53.84 -23.61
CA ARG A 623 17.01 52.44 -23.53
C ARG A 623 15.70 52.35 -22.75
N GLN A 624 14.62 51.88 -23.37
CA GLN A 624 13.31 51.69 -22.72
C GLN A 624 12.63 50.40 -23.20
N ASN A 625 12.05 49.65 -22.27
CA ASN A 625 11.17 48.50 -22.57
C ASN A 625 11.75 47.45 -23.55
N GLY A 626 13.04 47.12 -23.44
CA GLY A 626 13.67 46.15 -24.33
C GLY A 626 14.01 46.69 -25.73
N MET A 627 13.85 48.00 -25.95
CA MET A 627 14.20 48.70 -27.19
C MET A 627 15.18 49.85 -26.93
N VAL A 628 15.89 50.25 -27.98
CA VAL A 628 16.68 51.48 -28.03
C VAL A 628 15.90 52.50 -28.83
N GLU A 629 15.64 53.65 -28.22
CA GLU A 629 14.96 54.78 -28.81
C GLU A 629 15.97 55.89 -29.12
N ILE A 630 15.98 56.34 -30.36
CA ILE A 630 16.81 57.44 -30.85
C ILE A 630 15.88 58.60 -31.19
N ARG A 631 16.00 59.72 -30.50
CA ARG A 631 15.18 60.92 -30.74
C ARG A 631 16.02 61.98 -31.42
N ILE A 632 15.62 62.38 -32.62
CA ILE A 632 16.28 63.43 -33.41
C ILE A 632 15.30 64.59 -33.50
N ARG A 633 15.63 65.71 -32.86
CA ARG A 633 14.78 66.90 -32.80
C ARG A 633 15.48 68.10 -33.41
N ASP A 634 14.83 68.76 -34.35
CA ASP A 634 15.26 70.04 -34.92
C ASP A 634 14.31 71.18 -34.52
N ASN A 635 14.84 72.41 -34.53
CA ASN A 635 14.06 73.62 -34.28
C ASN A 635 13.63 74.35 -35.57
N GLY A 636 13.49 73.63 -36.69
CA GLY A 636 13.15 74.15 -38.02
C GLY A 636 11.69 74.55 -38.21
N ILE A 637 11.24 74.60 -39.48
CA ILE A 637 9.89 75.07 -39.85
C ILE A 637 8.75 74.14 -39.45
N GLY A 638 9.03 72.92 -38.96
CA GLY A 638 7.99 71.93 -38.64
C GLY A 638 7.24 71.38 -39.87
N ILE A 639 6.45 70.34 -39.64
CA ILE A 639 5.62 69.63 -40.63
C ILE A 639 4.15 69.86 -40.26
N ALA A 640 3.33 70.25 -41.23
CA ALA A 640 1.92 70.53 -41.00
C ALA A 640 1.13 69.22 -40.72
N PRO A 641 0.11 69.24 -39.84
CA PRO A 641 -0.65 68.03 -39.47
C PRO A 641 -1.24 67.29 -40.68
N GLU A 642 -1.64 68.02 -41.73
CA GLU A 642 -2.34 67.49 -42.91
C GLU A 642 -1.45 66.60 -43.80
N ILE A 643 -0.13 66.79 -43.69
CA ILE A 643 0.87 66.05 -44.49
C ILE A 643 1.65 65.04 -43.65
N LYS A 644 1.47 65.04 -42.33
CA LYS A 644 2.23 64.23 -41.36
C LYS A 644 2.19 62.73 -41.65
N GLU A 645 1.06 62.21 -42.14
CA GLU A 645 0.93 60.79 -42.53
C GLU A 645 1.46 60.52 -43.95
N LYS A 646 1.57 61.54 -44.79
CA LYS A 646 1.98 61.43 -46.20
C LYS A 646 3.50 61.52 -46.38
N VAL A 647 4.24 62.05 -45.41
CA VAL A 647 5.70 62.21 -45.49
C VAL A 647 6.47 60.90 -45.66
N PHE A 648 5.88 59.77 -45.26
CA PHE A 648 6.46 58.44 -45.47
C PHE A 648 6.02 57.80 -46.78
N LEU A 649 5.18 58.43 -47.59
CA LEU A 649 4.80 57.91 -48.90
C LEU A 649 5.94 58.12 -49.91
N PRO A 650 6.17 57.19 -50.84
CA PRO A 650 7.18 57.34 -51.87
C PRO A 650 6.88 58.57 -52.74
N PHE A 651 7.94 59.32 -53.09
CA PHE A 651 7.90 60.54 -53.92
C PHE A 651 7.15 61.73 -53.34
N PHE A 652 6.74 61.68 -52.06
CA PHE A 652 6.12 62.82 -51.40
C PHE A 652 7.17 63.86 -50.98
N THR A 653 7.01 65.12 -51.41
CA THR A 653 7.89 66.24 -51.01
C THR A 653 7.11 67.54 -50.92
N THR A 654 7.47 68.39 -49.95
CA THR A 654 6.94 69.75 -49.78
C THR A 654 7.85 70.82 -50.37
N LYS A 655 9.01 70.43 -50.92
CA LYS A 655 10.01 71.35 -51.47
C LYS A 655 9.62 71.80 -52.89
N PRO A 656 9.95 73.04 -53.31
CA PRO A 656 9.60 73.56 -54.64
C PRO A 656 10.14 72.68 -55.78
N ALA A 657 9.42 72.65 -56.92
CA ALA A 657 9.90 71.97 -58.11
C ALA A 657 11.23 72.58 -58.57
N GLY A 658 12.32 71.79 -58.54
CA GLY A 658 13.68 72.23 -58.90
C GLY A 658 14.76 71.99 -57.83
N THR A 659 14.41 71.53 -56.63
CA THR A 659 15.41 71.09 -55.63
C THR A 659 15.81 69.62 -55.85
N ASP A 660 17.07 69.24 -55.56
CA ASP A 660 17.65 67.89 -55.70
C ASP A 660 17.00 66.77 -54.84
N HIS A 661 15.84 67.02 -54.26
CA HIS A 661 15.17 66.15 -53.30
C HIS A 661 13.94 65.47 -53.91
N HIS A 662 13.99 64.15 -54.07
CA HIS A 662 12.95 63.35 -54.75
C HIS A 662 11.84 62.83 -53.84
N GLY A 663 11.85 63.16 -52.55
CA GLY A 663 10.86 62.65 -51.59
C GLY A 663 11.02 61.16 -51.24
N LEU A 664 12.11 60.52 -51.67
CA LEU A 664 12.38 59.10 -51.40
C LEU A 664 13.18 58.85 -50.12
N GLY A 665 13.96 59.84 -49.65
CA GLY A 665 14.87 59.64 -48.51
C GLY A 665 14.16 59.23 -47.22
N LEU A 666 13.02 59.86 -46.89
CA LEU A 666 12.29 59.54 -45.67
C LEU A 666 11.51 58.22 -45.78
N PHE A 667 10.98 57.91 -46.97
CA PHE A 667 10.37 56.60 -47.28
C PHE A 667 11.38 55.46 -47.16
N ILE A 668 12.56 55.59 -47.77
CA ILE A 668 13.65 54.60 -47.68
C ILE A 668 14.07 54.42 -46.21
N SER A 669 14.22 55.52 -45.46
CA SER A 669 14.54 55.45 -44.04
C SER A 669 13.50 54.70 -43.22
N TYR A 670 12.21 54.90 -43.52
CA TYR A 670 11.10 54.22 -42.87
C TYR A 670 11.09 52.71 -43.16
N GLU A 671 11.33 52.31 -44.40
CA GLU A 671 11.38 50.90 -44.81
C GLU A 671 12.60 50.16 -44.23
N ILE A 672 13.78 50.80 -44.18
CA ILE A 672 14.99 50.21 -43.55
C ILE A 672 14.74 49.92 -42.06
N ILE A 673 14.10 50.85 -41.34
CA ILE A 673 13.79 50.66 -39.91
C ILE A 673 12.79 49.52 -39.71
N LYS A 674 11.76 49.42 -40.57
CA LYS A 674 10.85 48.27 -40.55
C LYS A 674 11.56 46.93 -40.82
N GLY A 675 12.52 46.90 -41.74
CA GLY A 675 13.38 45.73 -41.98
C GLY A 675 14.23 45.33 -40.75
N HIS A 676 14.52 46.29 -39.88
CA HIS A 676 15.16 46.07 -38.58
C HIS A 676 14.17 45.72 -37.45
N ARG A 677 12.88 45.46 -37.77
CA ARG A 677 11.78 45.27 -36.81
C ARG A 677 11.61 46.47 -35.86
N GLY A 678 12.06 47.63 -36.30
CA GLY A 678 11.93 48.87 -35.58
C GLY A 678 10.67 49.66 -35.96
N GLU A 679 10.46 50.76 -35.25
CA GLU A 679 9.36 51.69 -35.48
C GLU A 679 9.93 53.11 -35.64
N MET A 680 9.41 53.87 -36.61
CA MET A 680 9.72 55.29 -36.77
C MET A 680 8.46 56.10 -36.51
N ILE A 681 8.52 56.99 -35.52
CA ILE A 681 7.42 57.88 -35.12
C ILE A 681 7.84 59.31 -35.40
N LEU A 682 6.91 60.09 -35.96
CA LEU A 682 7.13 61.50 -36.24
C LEU A 682 6.23 62.33 -35.34
N GLU A 683 6.82 63.30 -34.65
CA GLU A 683 6.13 64.36 -33.94
C GLU A 683 6.60 65.71 -34.48
N SER A 684 5.69 66.65 -34.69
CA SER A 684 6.07 67.93 -35.26
C SER A 684 5.03 68.99 -34.92
N LYS A 685 5.49 70.22 -34.76
CA LYS A 685 4.65 71.41 -34.59
C LYS A 685 5.04 72.42 -35.66
N ALA A 686 4.10 72.70 -36.56
CA ALA A 686 4.29 73.64 -37.67
C ALA A 686 4.78 75.01 -37.15
N GLY A 687 5.82 75.53 -37.80
CA GLY A 687 6.54 76.76 -37.44
C GLY A 687 7.59 76.60 -36.34
N GLU A 688 7.59 75.51 -35.57
CA GLU A 688 8.39 75.41 -34.34
C GLU A 688 9.48 74.33 -34.35
N TRP A 689 9.14 73.06 -34.53
CA TRP A 689 10.09 71.93 -34.43
C TRP A 689 9.57 70.65 -35.08
N THR A 690 10.48 69.73 -35.42
CA THR A 690 10.17 68.34 -35.77
C THR A 690 11.02 67.40 -34.92
N GLU A 691 10.44 66.29 -34.49
CA GLU A 691 11.10 65.21 -33.74
C GLU A 691 10.80 63.87 -34.41
N VAL A 692 11.86 63.16 -34.79
CA VAL A 692 11.78 61.80 -35.32
C VAL A 692 12.30 60.85 -34.24
N GLN A 693 11.44 59.92 -33.82
CA GLN A 693 11.79 58.87 -32.87
C GLN A 693 11.98 57.56 -33.64
N VAL A 694 13.19 57.00 -33.60
CA VAL A 694 13.53 55.70 -34.17
C VAL A 694 13.69 54.69 -33.04
N ARG A 695 12.84 53.66 -33.00
CA ARG A 695 12.86 52.60 -32.00
C ARG A 695 13.38 51.32 -32.62
N LEU A 696 14.42 50.73 -32.06
CA LEU A 696 15.06 49.51 -32.53
C LEU A 696 15.06 48.44 -31.41
N PRO A 697 14.77 47.17 -31.70
CA PRO A 697 14.86 46.10 -30.71
C PRO A 697 16.31 45.83 -30.30
N LEU A 698 16.52 45.40 -29.05
CA LEU A 698 17.85 45.02 -28.53
C LEU A 698 18.33 43.61 -28.98
N GLU A 699 17.45 42.80 -29.58
CA GLU A 699 17.70 41.39 -29.95
C GLU A 699 17.53 41.11 -31.45
#